data_AF-A0A7G5BVV8-F1
#
_entry.id   AF-A0A7G5BVV8-F1
#
_cell.length_a   1.000
_cell.length_b   1.000
_cell.length_c   1.000
_cell.angle_alpha   90.00
_cell.angle_beta   90.00
_cell.angle_gamma   90.00
#
_symmetry.space_group_name_H-M   'P 1'
#
loop_
_entity.id
_entity.type
_entity.pdbx_description
1 polymer ?
#
loop_
_entity_poly.entity_id
_entity_poly.type
_entity_poly.pdbx_seq_one_letter_code
_entity_poly.pdbx_strand_id
1 'polypeptide(L)'
;MKKLSLLVLLIAIAITGLSLYRIQDNGGIQSGPWNKRVSLQNLSRVAEAESSSLVVIGQSKQEIVRLSRDGAIEAEIRHDGNGGTDRRDYTEAVVDGSNRTIVLDTALDSYGLIVQKEQIIRFDEKGGSPEVLYEWQGNGQSKRIGQLKGLQVQGDLLYFFLTTAEKVSLMRLPLSGGQPEEALSFTMPKDRYLSEIKGTEKGQIYYTTKRGAVFRVMEDGTSEIVYPLASMERTRKNFPERLSIDSSGKLFFVDRLLNSVTTMEPGLKSLDVLLSEESIMKSVPGAESYEIMDVLPTGDGGYAVVLNDRLLIYDNQNRLAGVLSQVKYQNDILFADWVTWGFAIAGVLLLLFALRLVYKHLMNGKISLFFKQLIVTVPVIVICMLLLSNFIYNSFSARMEDEMQRELSLLARNGQQIIDGDRLERLHSPKDYRNEDYENIRGKMNFLFEGEQSADRQGLYSTLYKYDEGHLYILMDDDDGVNMFKPFEMNEENDAVRNEGVIRTGQWEDANGKWLYAIGPVYNSKHEVVGIYETGRDMSVLYQANHKIYQSILKNIVIITSVILIVILAGTFLMLSTVRKLRRSVIEMADGNWDVEVRVNSRDEVGDLGQQFNRMARYIRQYIADITQFSEASYRFVPQQFFKSLGKKGILDIRLGDQVQQNMSVMIANLRGFRKLSQTLTPMENFNFMNSFLRRFGPLVRKEDGLISKYLGAGFMALFPGYAEEALNAAIAIRQELTEYNAGRRRAGYVPVDIGIAIHRGPLMMGIIGEERRWEGNVISDDVHLTATLEKLSEELGASVLVTRDLFEQLREPERYRHRSLGRITPEGQESAIELIDVYEGDSEQLRQAKDRTRALFERGLMLCQEGRFYDARETFVEVIKQNRMDKAAKLYFYLCDEYYQKGTSTGWNGTLAV
;
A
#
# COMPACT_ATOMS: atom_id res chain seq x y z
N MET A 1 11.43 15.49 4.03
CA MET A 1 11.41 14.73 2.75
C MET A 1 10.17 13.84 2.58
N LYS A 2 9.77 12.96 3.53
CA LYS A 2 8.56 12.10 3.41
C LYS A 2 7.26 12.86 3.05
N LYS A 3 7.06 14.05 3.63
CA LYS A 3 5.87 14.88 3.36
C LYS A 3 5.89 15.51 1.95
N LEU A 4 7.08 15.80 1.39
CA LEU A 4 7.22 16.54 0.14
C LEU A 4 6.86 15.68 -1.07
N SER A 5 7.31 14.42 -1.13
CA SER A 5 6.98 13.52 -2.25
C SER A 5 5.50 13.14 -2.29
N LEU A 6 4.86 12.97 -1.12
CA LEU A 6 3.43 12.70 -1.03
C LEU A 6 2.60 13.94 -1.39
N LEU A 7 3.04 15.12 -0.95
CA LEU A 7 2.43 16.40 -1.31
C LEU A 7 2.51 16.64 -2.83
N VAL A 8 3.67 16.41 -3.45
CA VAL A 8 3.84 16.52 -4.90
C VAL A 8 2.93 15.54 -5.65
N LEU A 9 2.77 14.30 -5.16
CA LEU A 9 1.83 13.35 -5.76
C LEU A 9 0.36 13.81 -5.63
N LEU A 10 -0.05 14.30 -4.45
CA LEU A 10 -1.42 14.81 -4.23
C LEU A 10 -1.71 16.05 -5.09
N ILE A 11 -0.75 16.96 -5.19
CA ILE A 11 -0.84 18.14 -6.08
C ILE A 11 -0.92 17.69 -7.54
N ALA A 12 -0.12 16.70 -7.95
CA ALA A 12 -0.19 16.14 -9.30
C ALA A 12 -1.58 15.55 -9.60
N ILE A 13 -2.13 14.76 -8.67
CA ILE A 13 -3.46 14.16 -8.80
C ILE A 13 -4.54 15.24 -8.86
N ALA A 14 -4.46 16.27 -8.01
CA ALA A 14 -5.41 17.38 -8.00
C ALA A 14 -5.36 18.18 -9.30
N ILE A 15 -4.17 18.56 -9.78
CA ILE A 15 -4.00 19.30 -11.04
C ILE A 15 -4.49 18.46 -12.22
N THR A 16 -4.10 17.19 -12.28
CA THR A 16 -4.48 16.30 -13.39
C THR A 16 -5.98 16.03 -13.37
N GLY A 17 -6.55 15.76 -12.19
CA GLY A 17 -7.98 15.54 -12.01
C GLY A 17 -8.83 16.76 -12.34
N LEU A 18 -8.44 17.95 -11.87
CA LEU A 18 -9.13 19.20 -12.18
C LEU A 18 -9.05 19.54 -13.67
N SER A 19 -7.89 19.29 -14.30
CA SER A 19 -7.70 19.54 -15.73
C SER A 19 -8.48 18.53 -16.58
N LEU A 20 -8.49 17.24 -16.21
CA LEU A 20 -9.28 16.20 -16.89
C LEU A 20 -10.79 16.44 -16.72
N TYR A 21 -11.23 16.83 -15.53
CA TYR A 21 -12.62 17.21 -15.29
C TYR A 21 -13.04 18.36 -16.20
N ARG A 22 -12.22 19.41 -16.29
CA ARG A 22 -12.48 20.56 -17.16
C ARG A 22 -12.43 20.21 -18.66
N ILE A 23 -11.55 19.29 -19.07
CA ILE A 23 -11.52 18.77 -20.45
C ILE A 23 -12.79 17.95 -20.74
N GLN A 24 -13.26 17.16 -19.77
CA GLN A 24 -14.49 16.38 -19.92
C GLN A 24 -15.73 17.28 -20.01
N ASP A 25 -15.77 18.36 -19.22
CA ASP A 25 -16.80 19.40 -19.24
C ASP A 25 -16.87 20.11 -20.61
N ASN A 26 -15.71 20.44 -21.20
CA ASN A 26 -15.59 21.11 -22.51
C ASN A 26 -15.72 20.16 -23.73
N GLY A 27 -16.43 19.04 -23.62
CA GLY A 27 -16.66 18.12 -24.76
C GLY A 27 -15.63 17.00 -24.95
N GLY A 28 -14.77 16.77 -23.95
CA GLY A 28 -13.89 15.60 -23.88
C GLY A 28 -12.63 15.68 -24.75
N ILE A 29 -12.03 14.52 -25.03
CA ILE A 29 -10.76 14.42 -25.79
C ILE A 29 -10.97 14.78 -27.27
N GLN A 30 -12.20 14.64 -27.78
CA GLN A 30 -12.53 14.86 -29.19
C GLN A 30 -12.62 16.35 -29.56
N SER A 31 -12.94 17.23 -28.62
CA SER A 31 -12.90 18.70 -28.76
C SER A 31 -11.52 19.29 -28.47
N GLY A 32 -10.46 18.48 -28.57
CA GLY A 32 -9.11 18.95 -28.27
C GLY A 32 -8.71 20.20 -29.10
N PRO A 33 -7.75 21.00 -28.59
CA PRO A 33 -7.45 22.35 -29.06
C PRO A 33 -6.85 22.42 -30.49
N TRP A 34 -6.71 21.27 -31.14
CA TRP A 34 -6.33 21.09 -32.53
C TRP A 34 -7.50 21.23 -33.50
N ASN A 35 -8.75 21.05 -33.07
CA ASN A 35 -9.93 21.21 -33.92
C ASN A 35 -10.37 22.68 -33.99
N LYS A 36 -9.79 23.42 -34.94
CA LYS A 36 -10.14 24.83 -35.19
C LYS A 36 -11.49 25.02 -35.91
N ARG A 37 -12.08 23.94 -36.42
CA ARG A 37 -13.33 23.96 -37.18
C ARG A 37 -14.23 22.83 -36.71
N VAL A 38 -15.50 23.14 -36.52
CA VAL A 38 -16.56 22.19 -36.20
C VAL A 38 -17.56 22.23 -37.34
N SER A 39 -17.97 21.06 -37.83
CA SER A 39 -19.07 20.97 -38.79
C SER A 39 -20.39 21.12 -38.04
N LEU A 40 -21.27 21.99 -38.54
CA LEU A 40 -22.66 21.97 -38.10
C LEU A 40 -23.31 20.70 -38.66
N GLN A 41 -23.98 19.94 -37.80
CA GLN A 41 -24.64 18.68 -38.19
C GLN A 41 -25.98 18.57 -37.47
N ASN A 42 -26.94 17.96 -38.15
CA ASN A 42 -28.27 17.66 -37.63
C ASN A 42 -28.95 18.89 -37.03
N LEU A 43 -28.88 20.00 -37.76
CA LEU A 43 -29.47 21.27 -37.36
C LEU A 43 -30.99 21.20 -37.43
N SER A 44 -31.66 21.79 -36.44
CA SER A 44 -33.13 21.71 -36.33
C SER A 44 -33.84 23.06 -36.26
N ARG A 45 -33.21 24.08 -35.65
CA ARG A 45 -33.79 25.41 -35.42
C ARG A 45 -32.74 26.50 -35.50
N VAL A 46 -33.20 27.72 -35.81
CA VAL A 46 -32.39 28.94 -35.70
C VAL A 46 -33.19 30.07 -35.04
N ALA A 47 -32.49 30.91 -34.27
CA ALA A 47 -32.98 32.14 -33.68
C ALA A 47 -31.97 33.28 -33.93
N GLU A 48 -32.46 34.52 -33.98
CA GLU A 48 -31.62 35.70 -34.16
C GLU A 48 -31.40 36.39 -32.82
N ALA A 49 -30.16 36.82 -32.58
CA ALA A 49 -29.79 37.68 -31.48
C ALA A 49 -29.67 39.14 -31.96
N GLU A 50 -29.98 40.11 -31.10
CA GLU A 50 -29.89 41.55 -31.43
C GLU A 50 -28.49 41.99 -31.92
N SER A 51 -27.43 41.24 -31.58
CA SER A 51 -26.04 41.55 -31.90
C SER A 51 -25.54 41.11 -33.28
N SER A 52 -26.42 40.77 -34.24
CA SER A 52 -26.08 40.13 -35.53
C SER A 52 -25.48 38.71 -35.39
N SER A 53 -25.67 38.07 -34.25
CA SER A 53 -25.33 36.68 -33.98
C SER A 53 -26.58 35.80 -34.22
N LEU A 54 -26.37 34.53 -34.57
CA LEU A 54 -27.40 33.53 -34.77
C LEU A 54 -27.23 32.42 -33.73
N VAL A 55 -28.35 31.93 -33.19
CA VAL A 55 -28.37 30.78 -32.27
C VAL A 55 -28.97 29.61 -33.02
N VAL A 56 -28.25 28.51 -33.14
CA VAL A 56 -28.75 27.30 -33.81
C VAL A 56 -28.87 26.15 -32.83
N ILE A 57 -29.86 25.29 -33.03
CA ILE A 57 -29.98 24.02 -32.32
C ILE A 57 -29.43 22.92 -33.23
N GLY A 58 -28.41 22.19 -32.78
CA GLY A 58 -27.68 21.18 -33.55
C GLY A 58 -27.55 19.83 -32.84
N GLN A 59 -26.79 18.91 -33.44
CA GLN A 59 -26.52 17.56 -32.92
C GLN A 59 -27.79 16.85 -32.48
N SER A 60 -28.82 16.84 -33.34
CA SER A 60 -30.09 16.17 -33.06
C SER A 60 -30.78 16.69 -31.79
N LYS A 61 -30.82 18.03 -31.63
CA LYS A 61 -31.40 18.75 -30.47
C LYS A 61 -30.62 18.66 -29.16
N GLN A 62 -29.40 18.14 -29.19
CA GLN A 62 -28.59 17.95 -27.98
C GLN A 62 -27.73 19.17 -27.62
N GLU A 63 -27.52 20.08 -28.57
CA GLU A 63 -26.72 21.29 -28.36
C GLU A 63 -27.37 22.55 -28.93
N ILE A 64 -27.00 23.67 -28.33
CA ILE A 64 -27.28 25.02 -28.84
C ILE A 64 -25.94 25.68 -29.10
N VAL A 65 -25.73 26.15 -30.32
CA VAL A 65 -24.50 26.84 -30.71
C VAL A 65 -24.84 28.27 -31.08
N ARG A 66 -24.19 29.22 -30.41
CA ARG A 66 -24.27 30.64 -30.73
C ARG A 66 -23.13 31.00 -31.67
N LEU A 67 -23.49 31.57 -32.81
CA LEU A 67 -22.63 31.82 -33.95
C LEU A 67 -22.65 33.31 -34.29
N SER A 68 -21.51 33.90 -34.66
CA SER A 68 -21.50 35.15 -35.40
C SER A 68 -21.90 34.91 -36.87
N ARG A 69 -22.37 35.94 -37.59
CA ARG A 69 -22.72 35.83 -39.02
C ARG A 69 -21.56 35.41 -39.94
N ASP A 70 -20.30 35.61 -39.53
CA ASP A 70 -19.09 35.14 -40.22
C ASP A 70 -18.66 33.70 -39.83
N GLY A 71 -19.43 33.04 -38.95
CA GLY A 71 -19.26 31.63 -38.60
C GLY A 71 -18.28 31.37 -37.44
N ALA A 72 -18.08 32.32 -36.54
CA ALA A 72 -17.35 32.09 -35.29
C ALA A 72 -18.29 31.64 -34.18
N ILE A 73 -17.95 30.57 -33.46
CA ILE A 73 -18.69 30.11 -32.27
C ILE A 73 -18.37 31.08 -31.13
N GLU A 74 -19.40 31.75 -30.62
CA GLU A 74 -19.33 32.69 -29.48
C GLU A 74 -19.60 31.96 -28.15
N ALA A 75 -20.57 31.04 -28.15
CA ALA A 75 -20.95 30.23 -27.00
C ALA A 75 -21.54 28.88 -27.46
N GLU A 76 -21.43 27.87 -26.62
CA GLU A 76 -21.99 26.54 -26.86
C GLU A 76 -22.63 26.05 -25.56
N ILE A 77 -23.88 25.59 -25.65
CA ILE A 77 -24.65 25.05 -24.54
C ILE A 77 -24.97 23.60 -24.90
N ARG A 78 -24.45 22.65 -24.13
CA ARG A 78 -24.76 21.23 -24.25
C ARG A 78 -25.48 20.76 -23.01
N HIS A 79 -26.26 19.69 -23.14
CA HIS A 79 -26.80 19.03 -21.97
C HIS A 79 -25.66 18.46 -21.11
N ASP A 80 -25.66 18.80 -19.82
CA ASP A 80 -24.70 18.26 -18.86
C ASP A 80 -24.95 16.75 -18.70
N GLY A 81 -24.09 15.92 -19.28
CA GLY A 81 -24.21 14.45 -19.28
C GLY A 81 -24.06 13.78 -17.91
N ASN A 82 -24.12 14.54 -16.81
CA ASN A 82 -23.65 14.14 -15.48
C ASN A 82 -24.73 13.93 -14.41
N GLY A 83 -26.04 14.04 -14.72
CA GLY A 83 -27.06 14.01 -13.66
C GLY A 83 -28.39 13.30 -13.90
N GLY A 84 -28.83 13.13 -15.16
CA GLY A 84 -30.15 12.58 -15.47
C GLY A 84 -30.09 11.27 -16.25
N THR A 85 -30.97 10.32 -15.95
CA THR A 85 -31.26 9.18 -16.83
C THR A 85 -32.11 9.56 -18.03
N ASP A 86 -32.54 10.81 -18.12
CA ASP A 86 -33.62 11.26 -18.98
C ASP A 86 -33.01 11.94 -20.21
N ARG A 87 -33.41 11.51 -21.41
CA ARG A 87 -32.97 12.16 -22.66
C ARG A 87 -33.58 13.57 -22.69
N ARG A 88 -32.78 14.59 -23.02
CA ARG A 88 -33.27 15.97 -23.11
C ARG A 88 -33.06 16.53 -24.50
N ASP A 89 -34.07 17.19 -25.02
CA ASP A 89 -34.07 17.76 -26.37
C ASP A 89 -34.40 19.25 -26.30
N TYR A 90 -33.53 20.08 -26.87
CA TYR A 90 -33.83 21.50 -27.11
C TYR A 90 -34.75 21.60 -28.33
N THR A 91 -36.00 22.03 -28.12
CA THR A 91 -37.02 22.00 -29.18
C THR A 91 -37.28 23.37 -29.81
N GLU A 92 -37.08 24.45 -29.06
CA GLU A 92 -37.14 25.83 -29.52
C GLU A 92 -36.10 26.70 -28.80
N ALA A 93 -35.64 27.75 -29.48
CA ALA A 93 -34.73 28.75 -28.94
C ALA A 93 -35.16 30.14 -29.40
N VAL A 94 -34.98 31.13 -28.53
CA VAL A 94 -35.17 32.57 -28.79
C VAL A 94 -34.11 33.35 -28.01
N VAL A 95 -33.89 34.60 -28.38
CA VAL A 95 -32.95 35.48 -27.68
C VAL A 95 -33.72 36.71 -27.19
N ASP A 96 -33.43 37.15 -25.96
CA ASP A 96 -34.04 38.36 -25.41
C ASP A 96 -33.24 39.64 -25.75
N GLY A 97 -33.82 40.82 -25.44
CA GLY A 97 -33.15 42.11 -25.70
C GLY A 97 -31.94 42.41 -24.81
N SER A 98 -31.59 41.51 -23.88
CA SER A 98 -30.32 41.55 -23.13
C SER A 98 -29.32 40.52 -23.67
N ASN A 99 -29.55 40.00 -24.88
CA ASN A 99 -28.69 39.06 -25.57
C ASN A 99 -28.56 37.69 -24.86
N ARG A 100 -29.54 37.32 -24.02
CA ARG A 100 -29.61 36.05 -23.29
C ARG A 100 -30.42 35.04 -24.09
N THR A 101 -29.93 33.80 -24.17
CA THR A 101 -30.59 32.72 -24.89
C THR A 101 -31.65 32.07 -24.01
N ILE A 102 -32.89 31.99 -24.49
CA ILE A 102 -33.99 31.30 -23.82
C ILE A 102 -34.38 30.10 -24.67
N VAL A 103 -34.45 28.91 -24.08
CA VAL A 103 -34.75 27.68 -24.79
C VAL A 103 -35.86 26.89 -24.11
N LEU A 104 -36.56 26.09 -24.93
CA LEU A 104 -37.46 25.07 -24.47
C LEU A 104 -36.70 23.74 -24.38
N ASP A 105 -36.47 23.28 -23.16
CA ASP A 105 -35.85 22.00 -22.84
C ASP A 105 -36.94 20.96 -22.52
N THR A 106 -37.05 19.95 -23.37
CA THR A 106 -38.01 18.84 -23.22
C THR A 106 -37.28 17.63 -22.66
N ALA A 107 -37.58 17.26 -21.41
CA ALA A 107 -37.04 16.05 -20.80
C ALA A 107 -37.96 14.85 -21.06
N LEU A 108 -37.41 13.85 -21.75
CA LEU A 108 -38.01 12.56 -22.03
C LEU A 108 -37.57 11.53 -20.99
N ASP A 109 -38.30 10.42 -20.87
CA ASP A 109 -37.90 9.29 -20.04
C ASP A 109 -36.53 8.70 -20.45
N SER A 110 -36.04 7.73 -19.68
CA SER A 110 -34.79 7.02 -19.98
C SER A 110 -34.81 6.24 -21.29
N TYR A 111 -35.96 6.20 -21.96
CA TYR A 111 -36.14 5.54 -23.23
C TYR A 111 -36.33 6.50 -24.41
N GLY A 112 -36.30 7.82 -24.17
CA GLY A 112 -36.50 8.85 -25.20
C GLY A 112 -37.91 8.83 -25.80
N LEU A 113 -38.92 8.36 -25.08
CA LEU A 113 -40.29 8.20 -25.60
C LEU A 113 -41.30 9.12 -24.92
N ILE A 114 -41.41 9.08 -23.59
CA ILE A 114 -42.47 9.81 -22.86
C ILE A 114 -41.93 11.14 -22.33
N VAL A 115 -42.63 12.25 -22.57
CA VAL A 115 -42.32 13.56 -21.99
C VAL A 115 -42.57 13.53 -20.48
N GLN A 116 -41.50 13.65 -19.70
CA GLN A 116 -41.52 13.71 -18.24
C GLN A 116 -41.76 15.13 -17.75
N LYS A 117 -41.14 16.12 -18.39
CA LYS A 117 -41.34 17.54 -18.09
C LYS A 117 -40.84 18.42 -19.24
N GLU A 118 -41.28 19.66 -19.25
CA GLU A 118 -40.79 20.71 -20.15
C GLU A 118 -40.39 21.93 -19.34
N GLN A 119 -39.21 22.47 -19.62
CA GLN A 119 -38.64 23.61 -18.91
C GLN A 119 -38.32 24.72 -19.92
N ILE A 120 -38.72 25.94 -19.58
CA ILE A 120 -38.25 27.14 -20.27
C ILE A 120 -37.04 27.64 -19.48
N ILE A 121 -35.86 27.57 -20.09
CA ILE A 121 -34.57 27.86 -19.44
C ILE A 121 -33.92 29.06 -20.10
N ARG A 122 -33.45 30.00 -19.30
CA ARG A 122 -32.64 31.15 -19.72
C ARG A 122 -31.17 30.90 -19.40
N PHE A 123 -30.31 31.14 -20.37
CA PHE A 123 -28.86 31.10 -20.25
C PHE A 123 -28.27 32.51 -20.36
N ASP A 124 -27.15 32.75 -19.68
CA ASP A 124 -26.37 33.97 -19.87
C ASP A 124 -25.73 34.04 -21.28
N GLU A 125 -25.15 35.19 -21.64
CA GLU A 125 -24.55 35.44 -22.96
C GLU A 125 -23.47 34.40 -23.34
N LYS A 126 -22.84 33.76 -22.35
CA LYS A 126 -21.78 32.75 -22.53
C LYS A 126 -22.26 31.31 -22.32
N GLY A 127 -23.55 31.10 -22.06
CA GLY A 127 -24.14 29.77 -21.86
C GLY A 127 -23.93 29.14 -20.47
N GLY A 128 -23.42 29.88 -19.48
CA GLY A 128 -22.86 29.29 -18.25
C GLY A 128 -23.84 29.05 -17.10
N SER A 129 -24.81 29.93 -16.87
CA SER A 129 -25.72 29.84 -15.71
C SER A 129 -27.18 29.65 -16.14
N PRO A 130 -27.74 28.42 -16.11
CA PRO A 130 -29.13 28.18 -16.45
C PRO A 130 -30.09 28.64 -15.35
N GLU A 131 -31.13 29.37 -15.74
CA GLU A 131 -32.23 29.82 -14.88
C GLU A 131 -33.56 29.31 -15.44
N VAL A 132 -34.30 28.52 -14.66
CA VAL A 132 -35.61 27.99 -15.08
C VAL A 132 -36.67 29.08 -14.87
N LEU A 133 -37.26 29.57 -15.96
CA LEU A 133 -38.31 30.58 -15.96
C LEU A 133 -39.70 29.98 -15.75
N TYR A 134 -39.95 28.81 -16.32
CA TYR A 134 -41.20 28.08 -16.21
C TYR A 134 -40.97 26.58 -16.35
N GLU A 135 -41.79 25.78 -15.66
CA GLU A 135 -41.74 24.33 -15.72
C GLU A 135 -43.16 23.77 -15.84
N TRP A 136 -43.36 22.89 -16.80
CA TRP A 136 -44.55 22.07 -16.94
C TRP A 136 -44.22 20.60 -16.67
N GLN A 137 -45.04 19.94 -15.86
CA GLN A 137 -44.86 18.54 -15.48
C GLN A 137 -45.67 17.63 -16.41
N GLY A 138 -45.01 16.61 -16.93
CA GLY A 138 -45.58 15.61 -17.83
C GLY A 138 -46.71 14.81 -17.18
N ASN A 139 -47.68 14.42 -18.00
CA ASN A 139 -48.79 13.56 -17.59
C ASN A 139 -48.53 12.06 -17.81
N GLY A 140 -47.32 11.69 -18.25
CA GLY A 140 -46.93 10.31 -18.55
C GLY A 140 -47.59 9.71 -19.82
N GLN A 141 -48.34 10.49 -20.59
CA GLN A 141 -49.04 10.03 -21.80
C GLN A 141 -48.50 10.65 -23.10
N SER A 142 -47.89 11.84 -23.00
CA SER A 142 -47.41 12.57 -24.17
C SER A 142 -46.11 11.93 -24.68
N LYS A 143 -46.13 11.33 -25.86
CA LYS A 143 -44.95 10.71 -26.49
C LYS A 143 -44.21 11.75 -27.33
N ARG A 144 -42.96 12.06 -26.99
CA ARG A 144 -41.99 12.97 -27.67
C ARG A 144 -42.45 14.39 -28.01
N ILE A 145 -43.75 14.64 -28.02
CA ILE A 145 -44.37 15.90 -28.38
C ILE A 145 -44.81 16.58 -27.11
N GLY A 146 -44.14 17.69 -26.84
CA GLY A 146 -44.44 18.59 -25.73
C GLY A 146 -45.78 19.31 -25.86
N GLN A 147 -46.26 19.83 -24.73
CA GLN A 147 -47.40 20.73 -24.63
C GLN A 147 -47.02 22.19 -24.76
N LEU A 148 -45.73 22.54 -24.56
CA LEU A 148 -45.21 23.88 -24.77
C LEU A 148 -44.71 24.04 -26.22
N LYS A 149 -45.14 25.11 -26.89
CA LYS A 149 -44.79 25.39 -28.29
C LYS A 149 -44.71 26.90 -28.54
N GLY A 150 -44.06 27.30 -29.63
CA GLY A 150 -44.14 28.65 -30.18
C GLY A 150 -43.49 29.72 -29.30
N LEU A 151 -42.31 29.45 -28.75
CA LEU A 151 -41.54 30.38 -27.93
C LEU A 151 -41.20 31.64 -28.73
N GLN A 152 -41.51 32.82 -28.18
CA GLN A 152 -41.28 34.14 -28.80
C GLN A 152 -41.01 35.20 -27.72
N VAL A 153 -40.10 36.14 -27.98
CA VAL A 153 -39.84 37.29 -27.08
C VAL A 153 -40.31 38.57 -27.75
N GLN A 154 -41.06 39.40 -27.02
CA GLN A 154 -41.46 40.73 -27.46
C GLN A 154 -41.29 41.72 -26.31
N GLY A 155 -40.30 42.61 -26.40
CA GLY A 155 -39.93 43.50 -25.30
C GLY A 155 -39.41 42.73 -24.08
N ASP A 156 -39.99 42.98 -22.91
CA ASP A 156 -39.61 42.32 -21.63
C ASP A 156 -40.54 41.13 -21.27
N LEU A 157 -41.31 40.64 -22.26
CA LEU A 157 -42.25 39.54 -22.10
C LEU A 157 -41.87 38.36 -23.00
N LEU A 158 -41.94 37.17 -22.42
CA LEU A 158 -41.83 35.89 -23.10
C LEU A 158 -43.23 35.33 -23.37
N TYR A 159 -43.49 34.94 -24.61
CA TYR A 159 -44.72 34.33 -25.06
C TYR A 159 -44.48 32.86 -25.43
N PHE A 160 -45.42 32.00 -25.05
CA PHE A 160 -45.42 30.59 -25.42
C PHE A 160 -46.85 30.05 -25.39
N PHE A 161 -47.11 28.98 -26.12
CA PHE A 161 -48.41 28.32 -26.15
C PHE A 161 -48.40 27.08 -25.28
N LEU A 162 -49.44 26.93 -24.47
CA LEU A 162 -49.75 25.69 -23.75
C LEU A 162 -50.91 24.99 -24.45
N THR A 163 -50.65 23.80 -24.98
CA THR A 163 -51.67 22.98 -25.62
C THR A 163 -52.31 22.01 -24.63
N THR A 164 -53.60 21.77 -24.80
CA THR A 164 -54.35 20.67 -24.20
C THR A 164 -55.19 20.04 -25.29
N ALA A 165 -55.83 18.89 -25.03
CA ALA A 165 -56.54 18.11 -26.06
C ALA A 165 -57.55 18.92 -26.90
N GLU A 166 -58.18 19.97 -26.33
CA GLU A 166 -59.18 20.79 -27.03
C GLU A 166 -58.92 22.31 -26.96
N LYS A 167 -58.04 22.78 -26.07
CA LYS A 167 -57.78 24.21 -25.84
C LYS A 167 -56.30 24.53 -26.06
N VAL A 168 -56.03 25.59 -26.82
CA VAL A 168 -54.71 26.19 -26.97
C VAL A 168 -54.72 27.54 -26.27
N SER A 169 -53.77 27.76 -25.35
CA SER A 169 -53.68 28.99 -24.56
C SER A 169 -52.35 29.69 -24.82
N LEU A 170 -52.37 30.94 -25.26
CA LEU A 170 -51.20 31.81 -25.33
C LEU A 170 -50.91 32.34 -23.93
N MET A 171 -49.73 31.99 -23.42
CA MET A 171 -49.22 32.42 -22.13
C MET A 171 -48.20 33.55 -22.33
N ARG A 172 -48.19 34.52 -21.42
CA ARG A 172 -47.17 35.56 -21.33
C ARG A 172 -46.48 35.51 -19.96
N LEU A 173 -45.16 35.66 -19.94
CA LEU A 173 -44.33 35.59 -18.74
C LEU A 173 -43.32 36.75 -18.74
N PRO A 174 -43.28 37.59 -17.68
CA PRO A 174 -42.23 38.60 -17.54
C PRO A 174 -40.85 37.96 -17.46
N LEU A 175 -39.87 38.50 -18.21
CA LEU A 175 -38.49 38.03 -18.15
C LEU A 175 -37.85 38.28 -16.78
N SER A 176 -38.39 39.19 -15.96
CA SER A 176 -38.00 39.35 -14.55
C SER A 176 -38.36 38.15 -13.66
N GLY A 177 -39.10 37.17 -14.18
CA GLY A 177 -39.67 36.05 -13.43
C GLY A 177 -41.09 36.33 -12.94
N GLY A 178 -41.83 35.27 -12.60
CA GLY A 178 -43.23 35.35 -12.16
C GLY A 178 -44.02 34.09 -12.49
N GLN A 179 -45.35 34.15 -12.33
CA GLN A 179 -46.26 33.13 -12.86
C GLN A 179 -46.75 33.55 -14.25
N PRO A 180 -46.86 32.63 -15.22
CA PRO A 180 -47.36 32.96 -16.55
C PRO A 180 -48.86 33.31 -16.51
N GLU A 181 -49.25 34.34 -17.26
CA GLU A 181 -50.63 34.79 -17.41
C GLU A 181 -51.20 34.35 -18.77
N GLU A 182 -52.46 33.91 -18.81
CA GLU A 182 -53.14 33.60 -20.07
C GLU A 182 -53.53 34.91 -20.79
N ALA A 183 -52.98 35.14 -21.98
CA ALA A 183 -53.24 36.33 -22.80
C ALA A 183 -54.41 36.11 -23.79
N LEU A 184 -54.51 34.91 -24.36
CA LEU A 184 -55.57 34.49 -25.28
C LEU A 184 -55.76 32.98 -25.18
N SER A 185 -56.97 32.49 -25.39
CA SER A 185 -57.20 31.09 -25.68
C SER A 185 -58.22 30.86 -26.78
N PHE A 186 -58.06 29.75 -27.49
CA PHE A 186 -58.94 29.33 -28.58
C PHE A 186 -59.03 27.82 -28.66
N THR A 187 -60.07 27.32 -29.34
CA THR A 187 -60.33 25.90 -29.52
C THR A 187 -59.98 25.49 -30.94
N MET A 188 -59.27 24.38 -31.09
CA MET A 188 -58.96 23.85 -32.41
C MET A 188 -60.20 23.19 -33.05
N PRO A 189 -60.35 23.25 -34.38
CA PRO A 189 -61.38 22.49 -35.07
C PRO A 189 -61.24 20.97 -34.80
N LYS A 190 -62.37 20.25 -34.76
CA LYS A 190 -62.38 18.78 -34.55
C LYS A 190 -61.48 18.04 -35.55
N ASP A 191 -60.86 16.95 -35.09
CA ASP A 191 -59.93 16.10 -35.86
C ASP A 191 -58.76 16.86 -36.49
N ARG A 192 -58.27 17.87 -35.77
CA ARG A 192 -57.04 18.60 -36.11
C ARG A 192 -56.05 18.44 -34.98
N TYR A 193 -54.81 18.18 -35.38
CA TYR A 193 -53.67 18.12 -34.47
C TYR A 193 -52.79 19.35 -34.71
N LEU A 194 -52.35 20.00 -33.65
CA LEU A 194 -51.44 21.15 -33.73
C LEU A 194 -50.02 20.68 -34.03
N SER A 195 -49.51 20.97 -35.22
CA SER A 195 -48.11 20.67 -35.53
C SER A 195 -47.21 21.78 -34.98
N GLU A 196 -47.37 23.00 -35.51
CA GLU A 196 -46.66 24.19 -35.05
C GLU A 196 -47.59 25.39 -34.88
N ILE A 197 -47.14 26.38 -34.10
CA ILE A 197 -47.87 27.61 -33.82
C ILE A 197 -46.90 28.77 -33.57
N LYS A 198 -47.19 29.95 -34.12
CA LYS A 198 -46.45 31.20 -33.91
C LYS A 198 -47.38 32.40 -33.89
N GLY A 199 -46.96 33.46 -33.21
CA GLY A 199 -47.65 34.76 -33.14
C GLY A 199 -47.94 35.17 -31.70
N THR A 200 -47.84 36.46 -31.41
CA THR A 200 -48.08 37.03 -30.08
C THR A 200 -49.34 37.89 -30.02
N GLU A 201 -49.82 38.38 -31.17
CA GLU A 201 -50.93 39.33 -31.28
C GLU A 201 -52.22 38.69 -31.81
N LYS A 202 -53.37 39.19 -31.35
CA LYS A 202 -54.68 38.73 -31.84
C LYS A 202 -54.80 39.02 -33.34
N GLY A 203 -55.33 38.07 -34.11
CA GLY A 203 -55.42 38.19 -35.57
C GLY A 203 -54.11 37.87 -36.31
N GLN A 204 -52.99 37.66 -35.60
CA GLN A 204 -51.68 37.33 -36.17
C GLN A 204 -51.08 36.04 -35.59
N ILE A 205 -51.91 35.17 -35.00
CA ILE A 205 -51.50 33.84 -34.57
C ILE A 205 -51.79 32.85 -35.69
N TYR A 206 -50.76 32.13 -36.12
CA TYR A 206 -50.83 31.14 -37.18
C TYR A 206 -50.43 29.78 -36.66
N TYR A 207 -51.14 28.74 -37.09
CA TYR A 207 -50.80 27.38 -36.73
C TYR A 207 -51.02 26.37 -37.86
N THR A 208 -50.20 25.33 -37.90
CA THR A 208 -50.30 24.25 -38.88
C THR A 208 -50.99 23.03 -38.29
N THR A 209 -51.61 22.24 -39.16
CA THR A 209 -52.23 20.97 -38.79
C THR A 209 -51.71 19.82 -39.64
N LYS A 210 -51.79 18.60 -39.10
CA LYS A 210 -51.43 17.35 -39.80
C LYS A 210 -52.11 17.11 -41.13
N ARG A 211 -53.22 17.80 -41.39
CA ARG A 211 -53.96 17.74 -42.66
C ARG A 211 -53.46 18.76 -43.69
N GLY A 212 -52.20 19.23 -43.55
CA GLY A 212 -51.52 20.08 -44.53
C GLY A 212 -52.17 21.45 -44.73
N ALA A 213 -52.49 22.15 -43.63
CA ALA A 213 -53.13 23.47 -43.69
C ALA A 213 -52.61 24.42 -42.61
N VAL A 214 -52.49 25.70 -42.97
CA VAL A 214 -52.23 26.80 -42.02
C VAL A 214 -53.56 27.49 -41.70
N PHE A 215 -53.79 27.68 -40.41
CA PHE A 215 -54.91 28.44 -39.88
C PHE A 215 -54.41 29.73 -39.27
N ARG A 216 -55.21 30.80 -39.37
CA ARG A 216 -55.03 32.06 -38.65
C ARG A 216 -56.12 32.18 -37.59
N VAL A 217 -55.73 32.51 -36.36
CA VAL A 217 -56.66 32.78 -35.26
C VAL A 217 -57.13 34.23 -35.35
N MET A 218 -58.42 34.41 -35.55
CA MET A 218 -59.09 35.70 -35.64
C MET A 218 -59.26 36.33 -34.25
N GLU A 219 -59.60 37.62 -34.19
CA GLU A 219 -59.75 38.35 -32.91
C GLU A 219 -60.85 37.76 -32.00
N ASP A 220 -61.86 37.12 -32.58
CA ASP A 220 -62.96 36.45 -31.88
C ASP A 220 -62.60 35.03 -31.39
N GLY A 221 -61.37 34.58 -31.65
CA GLY A 221 -60.88 33.24 -31.30
C GLY A 221 -61.27 32.15 -32.30
N THR A 222 -61.94 32.48 -33.41
CA THR A 222 -62.21 31.52 -34.48
C THR A 222 -60.99 31.32 -35.38
N SER A 223 -60.87 30.14 -36.01
CA SER A 223 -59.75 29.82 -36.89
C SER A 223 -60.16 29.81 -38.37
N GLU A 224 -59.52 30.65 -39.18
CA GLU A 224 -59.69 30.71 -40.63
C GLU A 224 -58.56 29.96 -41.34
N ILE A 225 -58.86 29.16 -42.37
CA ILE A 225 -57.83 28.54 -43.22
C ILE A 225 -57.24 29.62 -44.14
N VAL A 226 -55.93 29.82 -44.06
CA VAL A 226 -55.19 30.76 -44.92
C VAL A 226 -54.30 30.04 -45.94
N TYR A 227 -53.93 28.79 -45.68
CA TYR A 227 -53.23 27.93 -46.63
C TYR A 227 -53.78 26.49 -46.54
N PRO A 228 -54.04 25.80 -47.66
CA PRO A 228 -53.91 26.29 -49.04
C PRO A 228 -54.94 27.37 -49.39
N LEU A 229 -54.63 28.22 -50.37
CA LEU A 229 -55.54 29.27 -50.85
C LEU A 229 -56.81 28.66 -51.46
N ALA A 230 -57.91 29.43 -51.50
CA ALA A 230 -59.19 28.95 -52.06
C ALA A 230 -59.10 28.54 -53.54
N SER A 231 -58.14 29.08 -54.30
CA SER A 231 -57.84 28.71 -55.68
C SER A 231 -56.99 27.43 -55.81
N MET A 232 -56.37 26.99 -54.72
CA MET A 232 -55.52 25.80 -54.70
C MET A 232 -56.35 24.59 -54.30
N GLU A 233 -56.27 23.53 -55.11
CA GLU A 233 -56.82 22.25 -54.68
C GLU A 233 -56.05 21.74 -53.47
N ARG A 234 -56.80 21.34 -52.45
CA ARG A 234 -56.25 20.71 -51.26
C ARG A 234 -55.89 19.25 -51.60
N THR A 235 -54.72 19.08 -52.23
CA THR A 235 -54.16 17.83 -52.75
C THR A 235 -53.11 17.24 -51.80
N ARG A 236 -52.44 16.15 -52.22
CA ARG A 236 -51.25 15.56 -51.58
C ARG A 236 -50.02 16.49 -51.57
N LYS A 237 -50.15 17.78 -51.94
CA LYS A 237 -49.02 18.65 -52.27
C LYS A 237 -48.72 19.80 -51.32
N ASN A 238 -49.53 19.95 -50.27
CA ASN A 238 -49.47 21.12 -49.40
C ASN A 238 -49.00 20.70 -48.00
N PHE A 239 -47.74 20.95 -47.66
CA PHE A 239 -47.16 20.57 -46.36
C PHE A 239 -46.47 21.74 -45.68
N PRO A 240 -47.24 22.67 -45.11
CA PRO A 240 -46.66 23.79 -44.40
C PRO A 240 -46.09 23.28 -43.06
N GLU A 241 -44.79 23.42 -42.90
CA GLU A 241 -44.05 23.18 -41.68
C GLU A 241 -43.19 24.42 -41.38
N ARG A 242 -42.63 24.50 -40.17
CA ARG A 242 -41.64 25.53 -39.80
C ARG A 242 -42.18 26.95 -39.99
N LEU A 243 -43.20 27.29 -39.21
CA LEU A 243 -43.79 28.63 -39.21
C LEU A 243 -42.84 29.64 -38.57
N SER A 244 -42.76 30.82 -39.19
CA SER A 244 -42.12 32.00 -38.63
C SER A 244 -42.84 33.27 -39.05
N ILE A 245 -42.76 34.32 -38.25
CA ILE A 245 -43.47 35.59 -38.48
C ILE A 245 -42.48 36.73 -38.28
N ASP A 246 -42.42 37.65 -39.22
CA ASP A 246 -41.58 38.85 -39.08
C ASP A 246 -42.28 39.96 -38.28
N SER A 247 -41.57 41.07 -38.03
CA SER A 247 -42.12 42.22 -37.31
C SER A 247 -43.31 42.91 -37.98
N SER A 248 -43.57 42.65 -39.27
CA SER A 248 -44.70 43.20 -40.01
C SER A 248 -45.95 42.30 -39.98
N GLY A 249 -45.83 41.10 -39.44
CA GLY A 249 -46.88 40.07 -39.45
C GLY A 249 -46.88 39.20 -40.71
N LYS A 250 -45.83 39.27 -41.55
CA LYS A 250 -45.66 38.41 -42.72
C LYS A 250 -45.30 37.00 -42.29
N LEU A 251 -46.05 36.03 -42.79
CA LEU A 251 -45.86 34.61 -42.49
C LEU A 251 -44.82 34.00 -43.43
N PHE A 252 -43.87 33.29 -42.86
CA PHE A 252 -42.91 32.42 -43.53
C PHE A 252 -43.21 30.98 -43.13
N PHE A 253 -43.17 30.05 -44.08
CA PHE A 253 -43.26 28.63 -43.80
C PHE A 253 -42.48 27.82 -44.83
N VAL A 254 -42.05 26.63 -44.44
CA VAL A 254 -41.42 25.64 -45.31
C VAL A 254 -42.52 24.76 -45.90
N ASP A 255 -42.64 24.72 -47.22
CA ASP A 255 -43.49 23.75 -47.90
C ASP A 255 -42.67 22.48 -48.18
N ARG A 256 -42.94 21.42 -47.40
CA ARG A 256 -42.14 20.19 -47.41
C ARG A 256 -42.19 19.43 -48.74
N LEU A 257 -43.31 19.45 -49.48
CA LEU A 257 -43.33 18.72 -50.76
C LEU A 257 -42.53 19.44 -51.84
N LEU A 258 -42.68 20.76 -51.92
CA LEU A 258 -41.91 21.58 -52.87
C LEU A 258 -40.47 21.81 -52.40
N ASN A 259 -40.15 21.40 -51.17
CA ASN A 259 -38.92 21.70 -50.45
C ASN A 259 -38.52 23.18 -50.64
N SER A 260 -39.45 24.07 -50.29
CA SER A 260 -39.35 25.51 -50.58
C SER A 260 -39.73 26.38 -49.38
N VAL A 261 -39.21 27.62 -49.33
CA VAL A 261 -39.63 28.65 -48.39
C VAL A 261 -40.69 29.51 -49.07
N THR A 262 -41.90 29.50 -48.52
CA THR A 262 -43.05 30.26 -49.02
C THR A 262 -43.44 31.34 -48.02
N THR A 263 -43.85 32.50 -48.54
CA THR A 263 -44.32 33.62 -47.73
C THR A 263 -45.71 34.08 -48.09
N MET A 264 -46.38 34.67 -47.10
CA MET A 264 -47.73 35.22 -47.22
C MET A 264 -47.83 36.51 -46.42
N GLU A 265 -48.17 37.60 -47.10
CA GLU A 265 -48.39 38.91 -46.47
C GLU A 265 -49.68 38.91 -45.62
N PRO A 266 -49.72 39.67 -44.50
CA PRO A 266 -50.87 39.70 -43.62
C PRO A 266 -52.10 40.30 -44.33
N GLY A 267 -53.10 39.46 -44.58
CA GLY A 267 -54.37 39.85 -45.20
C GLY A 267 -54.43 39.74 -46.74
N LEU A 268 -53.32 39.44 -47.41
CA LEU A 268 -53.30 39.12 -48.84
C LEU A 268 -53.53 37.62 -49.07
N LYS A 269 -54.25 37.28 -50.14
CA LYS A 269 -54.49 35.89 -50.58
C LYS A 269 -53.55 35.49 -51.72
N SER A 270 -52.28 35.90 -51.64
CA SER A 270 -51.21 35.55 -52.59
C SER A 270 -50.05 34.91 -51.84
N LEU A 271 -49.38 33.97 -52.49
CA LEU A 271 -48.21 33.27 -51.96
C LEU A 271 -47.01 33.59 -52.85
N ASP A 272 -45.90 33.94 -52.21
CA ASP A 272 -44.63 34.18 -52.89
C ASP A 272 -43.61 33.13 -52.43
N VAL A 273 -43.10 32.33 -53.37
CA VAL A 273 -42.02 31.38 -53.10
C VAL A 273 -40.70 32.15 -53.11
N LEU A 274 -40.08 32.31 -51.94
CA LEU A 274 -38.81 33.03 -51.80
C LEU A 274 -37.62 32.20 -52.25
N LEU A 275 -37.64 30.91 -51.91
CA LEU A 275 -36.53 30.00 -52.16
C LEU A 275 -37.08 28.63 -52.53
N SER A 276 -36.66 28.11 -53.68
CA SER A 276 -36.96 26.74 -54.11
C SER A 276 -35.71 25.86 -54.05
N GLU A 277 -35.91 24.54 -53.96
CA GLU A 277 -34.84 23.56 -54.06
C GLU A 277 -33.94 23.80 -55.29
N GLU A 278 -34.52 24.02 -56.47
CA GLU A 278 -33.77 24.31 -57.70
C GLU A 278 -32.88 25.57 -57.55
N SER A 279 -33.35 26.58 -56.83
CA SER A 279 -32.60 27.81 -56.58
C SER A 279 -31.44 27.58 -55.60
N ILE A 280 -31.64 26.71 -54.59
CA ILE A 280 -30.59 26.30 -53.65
C ILE A 280 -29.51 25.51 -54.38
N MET A 281 -29.89 24.51 -55.18
CA MET A 281 -28.96 23.67 -55.94
C MET A 281 -28.08 24.49 -56.91
N LYS A 282 -28.62 25.56 -57.49
CA LYS A 282 -27.88 26.47 -58.38
C LYS A 282 -26.94 27.42 -57.63
N SER A 283 -27.33 27.89 -56.45
CA SER A 283 -26.64 28.95 -55.72
C SER A 283 -25.65 28.44 -54.67
N VAL A 284 -25.81 27.20 -54.19
CA VAL A 284 -25.00 26.62 -53.11
C VAL A 284 -24.17 25.44 -53.65
N PRO A 285 -22.83 25.55 -53.69
CA PRO A 285 -21.96 24.46 -54.14
C PRO A 285 -22.08 23.21 -53.25
N GLY A 286 -22.19 22.03 -53.87
CA GLY A 286 -22.32 20.75 -53.17
C GLY A 286 -23.69 20.53 -52.53
N ALA A 287 -24.74 21.14 -53.08
CA ALA A 287 -26.12 21.04 -52.61
C ALA A 287 -26.92 19.89 -53.28
N GLU A 288 -26.38 18.66 -53.35
CA GLU A 288 -27.12 17.49 -53.86
C GLU A 288 -28.11 16.97 -52.80
N SER A 289 -29.42 17.30 -52.93
CA SER A 289 -30.54 16.89 -52.05
C SER A 289 -30.47 17.36 -50.59
N TYR A 290 -31.17 18.45 -50.24
CA TYR A 290 -31.15 19.00 -48.88
C TYR A 290 -32.54 19.35 -48.35
N GLU A 291 -32.90 18.77 -47.21
CA GLU A 291 -34.15 19.07 -46.50
C GLU A 291 -34.05 20.44 -45.81
N ILE A 292 -35.00 21.35 -46.08
CA ILE A 292 -35.11 22.64 -45.37
C ILE A 292 -35.68 22.40 -43.97
N MET A 293 -34.88 22.66 -42.94
CA MET A 293 -35.20 22.31 -41.55
C MET A 293 -35.89 23.43 -40.80
N ASP A 294 -35.60 24.70 -41.10
CA ASP A 294 -36.23 25.86 -40.46
C ASP A 294 -36.02 27.12 -41.31
N VAL A 295 -36.88 28.12 -41.11
CA VAL A 295 -36.72 29.46 -41.72
C VAL A 295 -36.96 30.53 -40.67
N LEU A 296 -36.09 31.55 -40.66
CA LEU A 296 -36.18 32.67 -39.74
C LEU A 296 -36.00 34.00 -40.49
N PRO A 297 -37.01 34.89 -40.53
CA PRO A 297 -36.81 36.25 -41.00
C PRO A 297 -35.90 37.01 -40.03
N THR A 298 -34.98 37.80 -40.56
CA THR A 298 -34.01 38.57 -39.76
C THR A 298 -34.41 40.04 -39.67
N GLY A 299 -34.04 40.71 -38.57
CA GLY A 299 -34.42 42.10 -38.28
C GLY A 299 -33.92 43.14 -39.28
N ASP A 300 -32.93 42.81 -40.10
CA ASP A 300 -32.42 43.62 -41.23
C ASP A 300 -33.24 43.46 -42.52
N GLY A 301 -34.34 42.70 -42.48
CA GLY A 301 -35.23 42.42 -43.60
C GLY A 301 -34.78 41.26 -44.50
N GLY A 302 -33.70 40.56 -44.13
CA GLY A 302 -33.28 39.30 -44.76
C GLY A 302 -33.95 38.07 -44.13
N TYR A 303 -33.35 36.90 -44.34
CA TYR A 303 -33.76 35.68 -43.65
C TYR A 303 -32.65 34.62 -43.62
N ALA A 304 -32.70 33.75 -42.62
CA ALA A 304 -31.83 32.59 -42.48
C ALA A 304 -32.62 31.30 -42.75
N VAL A 305 -31.98 30.35 -43.45
CA VAL A 305 -32.54 29.03 -43.77
C VAL A 305 -31.62 27.96 -43.22
N VAL A 306 -32.17 27.07 -42.39
CA VAL A 306 -31.45 25.95 -41.80
C VAL A 306 -31.60 24.74 -42.72
N LEU A 307 -30.48 24.16 -43.12
CA LEU A 307 -30.42 22.83 -43.72
C LEU A 307 -29.81 21.86 -42.71
N ASN A 308 -29.88 20.55 -42.98
CA ASN A 308 -29.39 19.53 -42.05
C ASN A 308 -27.91 19.72 -41.63
N ASP A 309 -27.03 20.17 -42.53
CA ASP A 309 -25.58 20.28 -42.33
C ASP A 309 -25.02 21.72 -42.42
N ARG A 310 -25.87 22.71 -42.70
CA ARG A 310 -25.42 24.09 -42.93
C ARG A 310 -26.52 25.12 -42.73
N LEU A 311 -26.10 26.36 -42.48
CA LEU A 311 -26.97 27.53 -42.39
C LEU A 311 -26.74 28.45 -43.59
N LEU A 312 -27.82 28.83 -44.27
CA LEU A 312 -27.81 29.78 -45.37
C LEU A 312 -28.35 31.14 -44.90
N ILE A 313 -27.66 32.23 -45.23
CA ILE A 313 -28.05 33.58 -44.82
C ILE A 313 -28.32 34.39 -46.09
N TYR A 314 -29.53 34.94 -46.21
CA TYR A 314 -29.97 35.77 -47.33
C TYR A 314 -30.17 37.22 -46.89
N ASP A 315 -29.77 38.17 -47.75
CA ASP A 315 -30.00 39.60 -47.53
C ASP A 315 -31.44 40.01 -47.87
N ASN A 316 -31.80 41.26 -47.60
CA ASN A 316 -33.11 41.83 -47.91
C ASN A 316 -33.43 41.95 -49.42
N GLN A 317 -32.46 41.65 -50.30
CA GLN A 317 -32.64 41.57 -51.76
C GLN A 317 -32.72 40.13 -52.26
N ASN A 318 -32.89 39.15 -51.36
CA ASN A 318 -32.91 37.72 -51.67
C ASN A 318 -31.61 37.23 -52.36
N ARG A 319 -30.46 37.77 -51.94
CA ARG A 319 -29.14 37.28 -52.38
C ARG A 319 -28.47 36.51 -51.27
N LEU A 320 -27.83 35.40 -51.61
CA LEU A 320 -27.08 34.58 -50.68
C LEU A 320 -25.87 35.38 -50.16
N ALA A 321 -25.94 35.79 -48.90
CA ALA A 321 -24.92 36.60 -48.22
C ALA A 321 -23.86 35.73 -47.53
N GLY A 322 -24.21 34.51 -47.12
CA GLY A 322 -23.27 33.59 -46.47
C GLY A 322 -23.76 32.14 -46.39
N VAL A 323 -22.82 31.20 -46.35
CA VAL A 323 -23.05 29.76 -46.14
C VAL A 323 -22.15 29.30 -44.99
N LEU A 324 -22.76 28.85 -43.90
CA LEU A 324 -22.05 28.34 -42.73
C LEU A 324 -22.22 26.82 -42.65
N SER A 325 -21.22 26.07 -43.12
CA SER A 325 -21.15 24.60 -42.95
C SER A 325 -20.05 24.18 -41.96
N GLN A 326 -18.96 24.95 -41.92
CA GLN A 326 -17.89 24.81 -40.94
C GLN A 326 -17.75 26.10 -40.14
N VAL A 327 -17.95 26.00 -38.83
CA VAL A 327 -17.81 27.11 -37.90
C VAL A 327 -16.48 27.02 -37.17
N LYS A 328 -15.90 28.16 -36.81
CA LYS A 328 -14.59 28.24 -36.15
C LYS A 328 -14.78 28.63 -34.69
N TYR A 329 -14.03 28.02 -33.78
CA TYR A 329 -13.95 28.56 -32.43
C TYR A 329 -13.26 29.93 -32.44
N GLN A 330 -13.79 30.87 -31.64
CA GLN A 330 -13.11 32.12 -31.37
C GLN A 330 -11.73 31.86 -30.73
N ASN A 331 -10.74 32.69 -31.07
CA ASN A 331 -9.35 32.51 -30.61
C ASN A 331 -9.21 32.46 -29.08
N ASP A 332 -10.08 33.17 -28.36
CA ASP A 332 -10.08 33.21 -26.90
C ASP A 332 -10.48 31.87 -26.27
N ILE A 333 -11.44 31.17 -26.90
CA ILE A 333 -11.90 29.82 -26.50
C ILE A 333 -10.78 28.81 -26.74
N LEU A 334 -10.18 28.83 -27.94
CA LEU A 334 -9.05 27.97 -28.28
C LEU A 334 -7.85 28.16 -27.34
N PHE A 335 -7.54 29.40 -26.96
CA PHE A 335 -6.45 29.67 -26.04
C PHE A 335 -6.72 29.09 -24.64
N ALA A 336 -7.95 29.23 -24.14
CA ALA A 336 -8.34 28.63 -22.87
C ALA A 336 -8.19 27.10 -22.90
N ASP A 337 -8.60 26.44 -23.99
CA ASP A 337 -8.41 24.99 -24.16
C ASP A 337 -6.95 24.58 -24.27
N TRP A 338 -6.11 25.34 -24.99
CA TRP A 338 -4.67 25.09 -25.01
C TRP A 338 -4.04 25.18 -23.62
N VAL A 339 -4.50 26.12 -22.79
CA VAL A 339 -4.03 26.26 -21.41
C VAL A 339 -4.48 25.07 -20.55
N THR A 340 -5.75 24.65 -20.64
CA THR A 340 -6.26 23.49 -19.86
C THR A 340 -5.56 22.19 -20.27
N TRP A 341 -5.34 21.97 -21.56
CA TRP A 341 -4.56 20.84 -22.06
C TRP A 341 -3.08 20.92 -21.67
N GLY A 342 -2.49 22.11 -21.68
CA GLY A 342 -1.15 22.35 -21.18
C GLY A 342 -1.01 21.94 -19.70
N PHE A 343 -1.98 22.32 -18.86
CA PHE A 343 -2.04 21.89 -17.46
C PHE A 343 -2.30 20.39 -17.30
N ALA A 344 -3.12 19.77 -18.16
CA ALA A 344 -3.34 18.33 -18.14
C ALA A 344 -2.07 17.55 -18.48
N ILE A 345 -1.37 17.92 -19.57
CA ILE A 345 -0.11 17.29 -19.98
C ILE A 345 0.96 17.50 -18.91
N ALA A 346 1.12 18.73 -18.42
CA ALA A 346 2.05 19.03 -17.33
C ALA A 346 1.69 18.23 -16.07
N GLY A 347 0.40 18.11 -15.74
CA GLY A 347 -0.13 17.30 -14.65
C GLY A 347 0.25 15.83 -14.79
N VAL A 348 0.03 15.22 -15.97
CA VAL A 348 0.40 13.82 -16.25
C VAL A 348 1.90 13.61 -16.15
N LEU A 349 2.73 14.49 -16.73
CA LEU A 349 4.19 14.41 -16.62
C LEU A 349 4.65 14.53 -15.16
N LEU A 350 4.04 15.44 -14.40
CA LEU A 350 4.32 15.65 -12.98
C LEU A 350 3.85 14.46 -12.14
N LEU A 351 2.74 13.81 -12.52
CA LEU A 351 2.21 12.60 -11.91
C LEU A 351 3.11 11.40 -12.16
N LEU A 352 3.61 11.20 -13.38
CA LEU A 352 4.62 10.19 -13.72
C LEU A 352 5.93 10.45 -12.97
N PHE A 353 6.37 11.70 -12.89
CA PHE A 353 7.56 12.08 -12.13
C PHE A 353 7.38 11.84 -10.62
N ALA A 354 6.22 12.20 -10.07
CA ALA A 354 5.87 11.97 -8.67
C ALA A 354 5.77 10.48 -8.34
N LEU A 355 5.13 9.67 -9.20
CA LEU A 355 5.10 8.22 -9.11
C LEU A 355 6.51 7.63 -9.10
N ARG A 356 7.39 8.11 -10.00
CA ARG A 356 8.80 7.68 -10.03
C ARG A 356 9.55 8.06 -8.75
N LEU A 357 9.34 9.27 -8.23
CA LEU A 357 9.95 9.71 -6.97
C LEU A 357 9.46 8.89 -5.78
N VAL A 358 8.15 8.67 -5.67
CA VAL A 358 7.51 7.87 -4.64
C VAL A 358 7.98 6.42 -4.73
N TYR A 359 8.05 5.85 -5.94
CA TYR A 359 8.58 4.51 -6.18
C TYR A 359 10.05 4.41 -5.74
N LYS A 360 10.94 5.29 -6.22
CA LYS A 360 12.35 5.31 -5.83
C LYS A 360 12.51 5.46 -4.32
N HIS A 361 11.69 6.29 -3.68
CA HIS A 361 11.75 6.51 -2.24
C HIS A 361 11.27 5.30 -1.44
N LEU A 362 10.13 4.70 -1.82
CA LEU A 362 9.59 3.50 -1.18
C LEU A 362 10.54 2.31 -1.35
N MET A 363 11.14 2.15 -2.53
CA MET A 363 12.11 1.09 -2.83
C MET A 363 13.44 1.29 -2.09
N ASN A 364 13.90 2.52 -1.87
CA ASN A 364 15.11 2.81 -1.12
C ASN A 364 14.89 2.92 0.41
N GLY A 365 13.64 2.93 0.85
CA GLY A 365 13.30 2.97 2.27
C GLY A 365 13.58 1.65 2.99
N LYS A 366 13.81 1.74 4.32
CA LYS A 366 13.80 0.58 5.25
C LYS A 366 12.36 0.09 5.50
N ILE A 367 11.66 -0.22 4.42
CA ILE A 367 10.31 -0.83 4.42
C ILE A 367 10.49 -2.32 4.10
N SER A 368 9.63 -3.19 4.63
CA SER A 368 9.70 -4.63 4.36
C SER A 368 9.67 -4.92 2.85
N LEU A 369 10.41 -5.94 2.43
CA LEU A 369 10.44 -6.41 1.04
C LEU A 369 9.02 -6.71 0.51
N PHE A 370 8.14 -7.21 1.37
CA PHE A 370 6.74 -7.51 1.04
C PHE A 370 5.92 -6.26 0.69
N PHE A 371 6.11 -5.15 1.42
CA PHE A 371 5.39 -3.92 1.08
C PHE A 371 5.85 -3.36 -0.28
N LYS A 372 7.13 -3.56 -0.61
CA LYS A 372 7.68 -3.23 -1.94
C LYS A 372 7.03 -4.07 -3.04
N GLN A 373 6.79 -5.37 -2.80
CA GLN A 373 6.06 -6.23 -3.74
C GLN A 373 4.60 -5.76 -3.94
N LEU A 374 3.89 -5.40 -2.87
CA LEU A 374 2.52 -4.88 -2.95
C LEU A 374 2.41 -3.65 -3.86
N ILE A 375 3.33 -2.70 -3.71
CA ILE A 375 3.38 -1.47 -4.51
C ILE A 375 3.57 -1.78 -6.00
N VAL A 376 4.23 -2.89 -6.34
CA VAL A 376 4.45 -3.32 -7.73
C VAL A 376 3.26 -4.10 -8.28
N THR A 377 2.67 -5.01 -7.50
CA THR A 377 1.63 -5.92 -8.00
C THR A 377 0.26 -5.25 -8.16
N VAL A 378 -0.13 -4.37 -7.23
CA VAL A 378 -1.46 -3.74 -7.25
C VAL A 378 -1.70 -2.92 -8.53
N PRO A 379 -0.79 -2.02 -8.98
CA PRO A 379 -1.00 -1.29 -10.23
C PRO A 379 -1.11 -2.20 -11.46
N VAL A 380 -0.33 -3.29 -11.51
CA VAL A 380 -0.39 -4.25 -12.62
C VAL A 380 -1.76 -4.92 -12.68
N ILE A 381 -2.29 -5.35 -11.53
CA ILE A 381 -3.64 -5.94 -11.45
C ILE A 381 -4.71 -4.93 -11.92
N VAL A 382 -4.62 -3.68 -11.47
CA VAL A 382 -5.57 -2.62 -11.87
C VAL A 382 -5.51 -2.37 -13.39
N ILE A 383 -4.31 -2.28 -13.97
CA ILE A 383 -4.14 -2.11 -15.43
C ILE A 383 -4.73 -3.31 -16.18
N CYS A 384 -4.46 -4.54 -15.75
CA CYS A 384 -5.04 -5.74 -16.36
C CYS A 384 -6.57 -5.74 -16.26
N MET A 385 -7.14 -5.32 -15.12
CA MET A 385 -8.60 -5.21 -14.94
C MET A 385 -9.21 -4.16 -15.87
N LEU A 386 -8.56 -3.00 -16.04
CA LEU A 386 -9.03 -1.96 -16.96
C LEU A 386 -9.00 -2.43 -18.42
N LEU A 387 -7.92 -3.12 -18.83
CA LEU A 387 -7.83 -3.67 -20.19
C LEU A 387 -8.90 -4.75 -20.44
N LEU A 388 -9.11 -5.66 -19.49
CA LEU A 388 -10.15 -6.69 -19.58
C LEU A 388 -11.55 -6.06 -19.60
N SER A 389 -11.78 -5.05 -18.77
CA SER A 389 -13.03 -4.30 -18.73
C SER A 389 -13.34 -3.64 -20.07
N ASN A 390 -12.35 -3.01 -20.70
CA ASN A 390 -12.52 -2.39 -22.02
C ASN A 390 -12.89 -3.43 -23.09
N PHE A 391 -12.25 -4.61 -23.04
CA PHE A 391 -12.59 -5.72 -23.93
C PHE A 391 -14.01 -6.25 -23.72
N ILE A 392 -14.42 -6.45 -22.47
CA ILE A 392 -15.77 -6.89 -22.10
C ILE A 392 -16.82 -5.87 -22.55
N TYR A 393 -16.57 -4.58 -22.30
CA TYR A 393 -17.46 -3.49 -22.70
C TYR A 393 -17.70 -3.48 -24.21
N ASN A 394 -16.64 -3.50 -25.02
CA ASN A 394 -16.76 -3.50 -26.48
C ASN A 394 -17.49 -4.76 -26.99
N SER A 395 -17.18 -5.92 -26.42
CA SER A 395 -17.82 -7.19 -26.80
C SER A 395 -19.30 -7.23 -26.43
N PHE A 396 -19.66 -6.67 -25.27
CA PHE A 396 -21.04 -6.65 -24.79
C PHE A 396 -21.88 -5.63 -25.55
N SER A 397 -21.35 -4.42 -25.78
CA SER A 397 -22.04 -3.38 -26.55
C SER A 397 -22.38 -3.86 -27.96
N ALA A 398 -21.43 -4.48 -28.68
CA ALA A 398 -21.67 -5.00 -30.02
C ALA A 398 -22.74 -6.11 -30.03
N ARG A 399 -22.68 -7.03 -29.06
CA ARG A 399 -23.70 -8.08 -28.92
C ARG A 399 -25.08 -7.52 -28.57
N MET A 400 -25.14 -6.47 -27.76
CA MET A 400 -26.39 -5.84 -27.36
C MET A 400 -27.05 -5.15 -28.57
N GLU A 401 -26.26 -4.50 -29.41
CA GLU A 401 -26.75 -3.92 -30.67
C GLU A 401 -27.28 -4.99 -31.64
N ASP A 402 -26.53 -6.08 -31.87
CA ASP A 402 -26.97 -7.21 -32.72
C ASP A 402 -28.29 -7.82 -32.22
N GLU A 403 -28.43 -7.99 -30.90
CA GLU A 403 -29.64 -8.54 -30.30
C GLU A 403 -30.83 -7.58 -30.45
N MET A 404 -30.61 -6.27 -30.27
CA MET A 404 -31.62 -5.24 -30.50
C MET A 404 -32.05 -5.19 -31.97
N GLN A 405 -31.13 -5.28 -32.93
CA GLN A 405 -31.46 -5.36 -34.36
C GLN A 405 -32.28 -6.62 -34.70
N ARG A 406 -32.00 -7.76 -34.06
CA ARG A 406 -32.82 -8.98 -34.21
C ARG A 406 -34.22 -8.80 -33.65
N GLU A 407 -34.36 -8.22 -32.47
CA GLU A 407 -35.66 -7.92 -31.85
C GLU A 407 -36.49 -7.02 -32.76
N LEU A 408 -35.89 -5.93 -33.27
CA LEU A 408 -36.53 -5.02 -34.22
C LEU A 408 -36.93 -5.74 -35.51
N SER A 409 -36.07 -6.60 -36.06
CA SER A 409 -36.37 -7.39 -37.27
C SER A 409 -37.59 -8.31 -37.09
N LEU A 410 -37.76 -8.91 -35.91
CA LEU A 410 -38.93 -9.72 -35.59
C LEU A 410 -40.20 -8.86 -35.53
N LEU A 411 -40.12 -7.67 -34.93
CA LEU A 411 -41.24 -6.73 -34.88
C LEU A 411 -41.62 -6.21 -36.28
N ALA A 412 -40.63 -5.86 -37.12
CA ALA A 412 -40.85 -5.47 -38.51
C ALA A 412 -41.53 -6.60 -39.30
N ARG A 413 -41.10 -7.86 -39.09
CA ARG A 413 -41.73 -9.05 -39.68
C ARG A 413 -43.18 -9.23 -39.24
N ASN A 414 -43.50 -9.01 -37.96
CA ASN A 414 -44.86 -9.10 -37.46
C ASN A 414 -45.75 -7.99 -38.07
N GLY A 415 -45.20 -6.79 -38.26
CA GLY A 415 -45.87 -5.70 -38.97
C GLY A 415 -46.35 -6.06 -40.37
N GLN A 416 -45.56 -6.85 -41.11
CA GLN A 416 -45.95 -7.33 -42.46
C GLN A 416 -47.27 -8.10 -42.45
N GLN A 417 -47.57 -8.84 -41.37
CA GLN A 417 -48.77 -9.67 -41.25
C GLN A 417 -49.96 -8.91 -40.69
N ILE A 418 -49.70 -7.88 -39.89
CA ILE A 418 -50.73 -7.16 -39.14
C ILE A 418 -51.26 -5.98 -39.94
N ILE A 419 -50.39 -5.23 -40.62
CA ILE A 419 -50.78 -4.07 -41.42
C ILE A 419 -51.51 -4.51 -42.68
N ASP A 420 -52.69 -3.92 -42.90
CA ASP A 420 -53.54 -4.18 -44.06
C ASP A 420 -53.10 -3.27 -45.22
N GLY A 421 -52.38 -3.84 -46.19
CA GLY A 421 -51.89 -3.10 -47.35
C GLY A 421 -53.00 -2.54 -48.25
N ASP A 422 -54.14 -3.23 -48.36
CA ASP A 422 -55.27 -2.74 -49.17
C ASP A 422 -55.85 -1.46 -48.56
N ARG A 423 -55.92 -1.38 -47.23
CA ARG A 423 -56.32 -0.16 -46.51
C ARG A 423 -55.30 0.96 -46.68
N LEU A 424 -54.01 0.64 -46.66
CA LEU A 424 -52.94 1.61 -46.86
C LEU A 424 -53.01 2.25 -48.26
N GLU A 425 -53.35 1.47 -49.29
CA GLU A 425 -53.53 1.98 -50.65
C GLU A 425 -54.67 3.02 -50.73
N ARG A 426 -55.77 2.82 -49.99
CA ARG A 426 -56.95 3.73 -49.94
C ARG A 426 -56.67 5.07 -49.29
N LEU A 427 -55.59 5.22 -48.53
CA LEU A 427 -55.16 6.51 -48.01
C LEU A 427 -54.54 7.32 -49.14
N HIS A 428 -55.18 8.41 -49.55
CA HIS A 428 -54.81 9.18 -50.74
C HIS A 428 -54.45 10.63 -50.45
N SER A 429 -54.66 11.15 -49.24
CA SER A 429 -54.23 12.51 -48.94
C SER A 429 -54.12 12.76 -47.43
N PRO A 430 -53.48 13.87 -47.00
CA PRO A 430 -53.53 14.31 -45.61
C PRO A 430 -54.95 14.53 -45.06
N LYS A 431 -55.99 14.62 -45.93
CA LYS A 431 -57.39 14.71 -45.48
C LYS A 431 -57.89 13.43 -44.81
N ASP A 432 -57.29 12.30 -45.14
CA ASP A 432 -57.63 10.97 -44.64
C ASP A 432 -57.15 10.73 -43.20
N TYR A 433 -56.39 11.67 -42.64
CA TYR A 433 -56.00 11.64 -41.22
C TYR A 433 -57.24 11.51 -40.32
N ARG A 434 -57.27 10.48 -39.46
CA ARG A 434 -58.40 10.13 -38.57
C ARG A 434 -59.65 9.60 -39.29
N ASN A 435 -59.55 9.16 -40.54
CA ASN A 435 -60.63 8.39 -41.18
C ASN A 435 -60.65 6.93 -40.67
N GLU A 436 -61.64 6.14 -41.10
CA GLU A 436 -61.80 4.74 -40.66
C GLU A 436 -60.59 3.86 -40.99
N ASP A 437 -60.01 3.99 -42.19
CA ASP A 437 -58.85 3.20 -42.61
C ASP A 437 -57.59 3.58 -41.81
N TYR A 438 -57.38 4.88 -41.57
CA TYR A 438 -56.27 5.41 -40.77
C TYR A 438 -56.35 4.90 -39.33
N GLU A 439 -57.51 4.98 -38.68
CA GLU A 439 -57.68 4.51 -37.29
C GLU A 439 -57.54 2.98 -37.18
N ASN A 440 -57.97 2.22 -38.20
CA ASN A 440 -57.76 0.78 -38.21
C ASN A 440 -56.27 0.42 -38.25
N ILE A 441 -55.51 1.03 -39.17
CA ILE A 441 -54.07 0.81 -39.30
C ILE A 441 -53.36 1.26 -38.02
N ARG A 442 -53.68 2.47 -37.51
CA ARG A 442 -53.11 3.00 -36.26
C ARG A 442 -53.38 2.07 -35.07
N GLY A 443 -54.59 1.56 -34.94
CA GLY A 443 -54.94 0.61 -33.88
C GLY A 443 -54.11 -0.67 -33.94
N LYS A 444 -53.90 -1.21 -35.15
CA LYS A 444 -53.06 -2.38 -35.38
C LYS A 444 -51.56 -2.13 -35.13
N MET A 445 -51.06 -0.95 -35.53
CA MET A 445 -49.68 -0.53 -35.22
C MET A 445 -49.47 -0.41 -33.73
N ASN A 446 -50.43 0.17 -33.01
CA ASN A 446 -50.33 0.31 -31.56
C ASN A 446 -50.40 -1.04 -30.84
N PHE A 447 -51.24 -1.96 -31.32
CA PHE A 447 -51.36 -3.31 -30.78
C PHE A 447 -50.03 -4.08 -30.77
N LEU A 448 -49.18 -3.92 -31.78
CA LEU A 448 -47.87 -4.59 -31.89
C LEU A 448 -46.92 -4.31 -30.71
N PHE A 449 -47.15 -3.21 -30.00
CA PHE A 449 -46.33 -2.78 -28.87
C PHE A 449 -47.15 -2.59 -27.59
N GLU A 450 -48.44 -2.95 -27.60
CA GLU A 450 -49.30 -2.95 -26.41
C GLU A 450 -49.30 -4.36 -25.79
N GLY A 451 -48.30 -4.63 -24.94
CA GLY A 451 -48.35 -5.74 -23.97
C GLY A 451 -49.22 -5.40 -22.75
N GLU A 452 -49.37 -6.33 -21.80
CA GLU A 452 -50.17 -6.15 -20.56
C GLU A 452 -49.80 -4.91 -19.72
N GLN A 453 -48.65 -4.28 -19.97
CA GLN A 453 -48.24 -3.00 -19.42
C GLN A 453 -47.82 -2.04 -20.55
N SER A 454 -48.68 -1.10 -20.91
CA SER A 454 -48.42 -0.07 -21.93
C SER A 454 -47.26 0.89 -21.59
N ALA A 455 -46.83 0.92 -20.33
CA ALA A 455 -45.74 1.74 -19.83
C ALA A 455 -44.33 1.21 -20.18
N ASP A 456 -44.22 -0.02 -20.73
CA ASP A 456 -42.95 -0.74 -20.84
C ASP A 456 -42.46 -0.92 -22.30
N ARG A 457 -42.84 -0.02 -23.22
CA ARG A 457 -42.37 -0.05 -24.63
C ARG A 457 -40.84 0.12 -24.78
N GLN A 458 -40.10 0.42 -23.72
CA GLN A 458 -38.63 0.52 -23.68
C GLN A 458 -38.00 1.30 -24.86
N GLY A 459 -38.67 2.37 -25.31
CA GLY A 459 -38.19 3.26 -26.37
C GLY A 459 -38.45 2.77 -27.78
N LEU A 460 -39.20 1.67 -27.94
CA LEU A 460 -39.66 1.19 -29.22
C LEU A 460 -40.65 2.17 -29.84
N TYR A 461 -40.43 2.48 -31.11
CA TYR A 461 -41.34 3.24 -31.96
C TYR A 461 -41.64 2.45 -33.24
N SER A 462 -42.64 2.92 -33.97
CA SER A 462 -42.92 2.42 -35.31
C SER A 462 -43.40 3.51 -36.23
N THR A 463 -43.01 3.36 -37.48
CA THR A 463 -43.35 4.27 -38.57
C THR A 463 -43.89 3.47 -39.72
N LEU A 464 -44.98 3.94 -40.33
CA LEU A 464 -45.52 3.34 -41.54
C LEU A 464 -45.30 4.27 -42.71
N TYR A 465 -44.67 3.74 -43.75
CA TYR A 465 -44.44 4.40 -45.01
C TYR A 465 -45.33 3.83 -46.10
N LYS A 466 -45.65 4.63 -47.10
CA LYS A 466 -46.37 4.23 -48.30
C LYS A 466 -45.54 4.54 -49.53
N TYR A 467 -45.51 3.58 -50.45
CA TYR A 467 -45.03 3.81 -51.81
C TYR A 467 -46.15 4.39 -52.66
N ASP A 468 -45.90 5.54 -53.28
CA ASP A 468 -46.87 6.22 -54.11
C ASP A 468 -46.14 6.99 -55.22
N GLU A 469 -46.49 6.75 -56.48
CA GLU A 469 -45.89 7.38 -57.67
C GLU A 469 -44.34 7.32 -57.73
N GLY A 470 -43.73 6.27 -57.17
CA GLY A 470 -42.27 6.10 -57.17
C GLY A 470 -41.54 6.85 -56.05
N HIS A 471 -42.27 7.53 -55.17
CA HIS A 471 -41.75 8.18 -53.97
C HIS A 471 -42.20 7.44 -52.71
N LEU A 472 -41.46 7.66 -51.63
CA LEU A 472 -41.76 7.13 -50.30
C LEU A 472 -42.29 8.26 -49.43
N TYR A 473 -43.40 8.00 -48.73
CA TYR A 473 -44.00 8.97 -47.83
C TYR A 473 -44.20 8.36 -46.45
N ILE A 474 -43.94 9.11 -45.38
CA ILE A 474 -44.35 8.75 -44.03
C ILE A 474 -45.84 9.04 -43.88
N LEU A 475 -46.61 8.02 -43.49
CA LEU A 475 -48.06 8.11 -43.33
C LEU A 475 -48.45 8.29 -41.87
N MET A 476 -47.76 7.60 -40.96
CA MET A 476 -48.01 7.68 -39.53
C MET A 476 -46.81 7.21 -38.71
N ASP A 477 -46.58 7.91 -37.60
CA ASP A 477 -45.70 7.51 -36.50
C ASP A 477 -46.53 7.17 -35.26
N ASP A 478 -45.96 6.39 -34.36
CA ASP A 478 -46.62 5.93 -33.12
C ASP A 478 -46.83 7.04 -32.08
N ASP A 479 -46.06 8.12 -32.16
CA ASP A 479 -46.17 9.32 -31.33
C ASP A 479 -47.04 10.41 -31.95
N ASP A 480 -47.47 10.22 -33.20
CA ASP A 480 -48.18 11.24 -33.98
C ASP A 480 -47.32 12.52 -34.11
N GLY A 481 -46.00 12.40 -34.34
CA GLY A 481 -45.07 13.53 -34.51
C GLY A 481 -45.01 14.13 -35.91
N VAL A 482 -45.27 13.32 -36.93
CA VAL A 482 -45.11 13.71 -38.35
C VAL A 482 -46.43 13.96 -39.07
N ASN A 483 -46.41 14.80 -40.09
CA ASN A 483 -47.57 15.00 -40.96
C ASN A 483 -47.82 13.75 -41.84
N MET A 484 -49.09 13.45 -42.11
CA MET A 484 -49.47 12.32 -42.97
C MET A 484 -49.11 12.65 -44.42
N PHE A 485 -48.45 11.74 -45.14
CA PHE A 485 -47.82 11.97 -46.45
C PHE A 485 -46.58 12.88 -46.43
N LYS A 486 -45.81 12.89 -45.32
CA LYS A 486 -44.51 13.59 -45.32
C LYS A 486 -43.55 12.88 -46.30
N PRO A 487 -42.97 13.57 -47.31
CA PRO A 487 -41.98 12.97 -48.20
C PRO A 487 -40.77 12.44 -47.43
N PHE A 488 -40.25 11.30 -47.86
CA PHE A 488 -39.06 10.67 -47.31
C PHE A 488 -38.10 10.26 -48.43
N GLU A 489 -36.81 10.47 -48.22
CA GLU A 489 -35.79 10.16 -49.21
C GLU A 489 -35.56 8.64 -49.29
N MET A 490 -35.61 8.08 -50.50
CA MET A 490 -35.32 6.66 -50.69
C MET A 490 -33.81 6.41 -50.56
N ASN A 491 -33.45 5.37 -49.82
CA ASN A 491 -32.08 4.89 -49.65
C ASN A 491 -31.97 3.43 -50.17
N GLU A 492 -30.75 2.89 -50.23
CA GLU A 492 -30.50 1.53 -50.71
C GLU A 492 -31.28 0.45 -49.95
N GLU A 493 -31.52 0.65 -48.65
CA GLU A 493 -32.26 -0.30 -47.83
C GLU A 493 -33.75 -0.30 -48.15
N ASN A 494 -34.35 0.88 -48.33
CA ASN A 494 -35.74 1.05 -48.76
C ASN A 494 -35.96 0.42 -50.14
N ASP A 495 -35.01 0.62 -51.06
CA ASP A 495 -35.01 -0.02 -52.37
C ASP A 495 -34.96 -1.54 -52.29
N ALA A 496 -34.10 -2.10 -51.41
CA ALA A 496 -34.04 -3.53 -51.19
C ALA A 496 -35.36 -4.09 -50.63
N VAL A 497 -35.97 -3.39 -49.66
CA VAL A 497 -37.28 -3.76 -49.09
C VAL A 497 -38.36 -3.79 -50.18
N ARG A 498 -38.37 -2.78 -51.07
CA ARG A 498 -39.35 -2.67 -52.17
C ARG A 498 -39.15 -3.75 -53.24
N ASN A 499 -37.92 -3.91 -53.71
CA ASN A 499 -37.62 -4.71 -54.89
C ASN A 499 -37.40 -6.20 -54.55
N GLU A 500 -36.80 -6.48 -53.39
CA GLU A 500 -36.47 -7.86 -52.96
C GLU A 500 -37.46 -8.40 -51.91
N GLY A 501 -38.27 -7.55 -51.26
CA GLY A 501 -39.20 -7.99 -50.21
C GLY A 501 -38.50 -8.49 -48.94
N VAL A 502 -37.28 -8.05 -48.70
CA VAL A 502 -36.42 -8.46 -47.58
C VAL A 502 -36.56 -7.51 -46.39
N ILE A 503 -36.22 -7.98 -45.20
CA ILE A 503 -36.06 -7.12 -44.02
C ILE A 503 -34.64 -6.58 -44.01
N ARG A 504 -34.48 -5.30 -43.71
CA ARG A 504 -33.19 -4.64 -43.49
C ARG A 504 -33.17 -4.00 -42.12
N THR A 505 -31.98 -3.93 -41.53
CA THR A 505 -31.72 -3.23 -40.27
C THR A 505 -30.59 -2.26 -40.49
N GLY A 506 -30.69 -1.10 -39.86
CA GLY A 506 -29.73 -0.04 -40.04
C GLY A 506 -29.71 0.94 -38.87
N GLN A 507 -28.87 1.95 -39.01
CA GLN A 507 -28.83 3.10 -38.13
C GLN A 507 -29.12 4.35 -38.96
N TRP A 508 -29.94 5.26 -38.43
CA TRP A 508 -30.22 6.55 -39.03
C TRP A 508 -29.93 7.67 -38.04
N GLU A 509 -29.40 8.78 -38.53
CA GLU A 509 -29.18 9.98 -37.72
C GLU A 509 -29.80 11.17 -38.45
N ASP A 510 -30.66 11.91 -37.74
CA ASP A 510 -31.33 13.09 -38.26
C ASP A 510 -31.37 14.21 -37.20
N ALA A 511 -32.02 15.32 -37.53
CA ALA A 511 -32.23 16.42 -36.59
C ALA A 511 -33.08 16.06 -35.36
N ASN A 512 -33.72 14.89 -35.31
CA ASN A 512 -34.55 14.43 -34.20
C ASN A 512 -33.87 13.37 -33.34
N GLY A 513 -32.80 12.73 -33.77
CA GLY A 513 -32.09 11.75 -32.95
C GLY A 513 -31.21 10.79 -33.73
N LYS A 514 -30.73 9.78 -32.99
CA LYS A 514 -30.04 8.60 -33.51
C LYS A 514 -30.92 7.39 -33.31
N TRP A 515 -31.19 6.67 -34.36
CA TRP A 515 -32.19 5.63 -34.41
C TRP A 515 -31.57 4.32 -34.86
N LEU A 516 -31.88 3.24 -34.16
CA LEU A 516 -31.65 1.88 -34.61
C LEU A 516 -32.98 1.36 -35.14
N TYR A 517 -33.03 0.92 -36.40
CA TYR A 517 -34.29 0.54 -37.03
C TYR A 517 -34.22 -0.81 -37.75
N ALA A 518 -35.39 -1.38 -37.97
CA ALA A 518 -35.64 -2.48 -38.88
C ALA A 518 -36.84 -2.14 -39.76
N ILE A 519 -36.69 -2.33 -41.07
CA ILE A 519 -37.73 -2.07 -42.06
C ILE A 519 -38.13 -3.35 -42.79
N GLY A 520 -39.43 -3.53 -43.01
CA GLY A 520 -39.98 -4.66 -43.75
C GLY A 520 -41.13 -4.28 -44.69
N PRO A 521 -41.36 -5.04 -45.78
CA PRO A 521 -42.43 -4.75 -46.74
C PRO A 521 -43.84 -4.92 -46.16
N VAL A 522 -44.75 -4.03 -46.54
CA VAL A 522 -46.19 -4.18 -46.35
C VAL A 522 -46.82 -4.61 -47.67
N TYR A 523 -47.52 -5.73 -47.66
CA TYR A 523 -48.14 -6.32 -48.85
C TYR A 523 -49.62 -5.99 -48.95
N ASN A 524 -50.09 -5.71 -50.16
CA ASN A 524 -51.52 -5.72 -50.46
C ASN A 524 -52.03 -7.16 -50.74
N SER A 525 -53.33 -7.31 -50.98
CA SER A 525 -53.95 -8.61 -51.32
C SER A 525 -53.36 -9.27 -52.57
N LYS A 526 -52.74 -8.49 -53.48
CA LYS A 526 -52.05 -8.97 -54.68
C LYS A 526 -50.59 -9.38 -54.46
N HIS A 527 -50.10 -9.32 -53.21
CA HIS A 527 -48.69 -9.55 -52.84
C HIS A 527 -47.72 -8.53 -53.46
N GLU A 528 -48.18 -7.32 -53.76
CA GLU A 528 -47.34 -6.19 -54.16
C GLU A 528 -46.90 -5.41 -52.93
N VAL A 529 -45.66 -4.93 -52.91
CA VAL A 529 -45.16 -4.08 -51.82
C VAL A 529 -45.73 -2.67 -51.99
N VAL A 530 -46.65 -2.29 -51.10
CA VAL A 530 -47.34 -0.98 -51.13
C VAL A 530 -46.84 0.00 -50.08
N GLY A 531 -46.00 -0.47 -49.15
CA GLY A 531 -45.42 0.35 -48.10
C GLY A 531 -44.30 -0.34 -47.36
N ILE A 532 -43.73 0.37 -46.38
CA ILE A 532 -42.70 -0.14 -45.47
C ILE A 532 -43.23 0.01 -44.06
N TYR A 533 -43.09 -1.03 -43.26
CA TYR A 533 -43.28 -0.93 -41.82
C TYR A 533 -41.92 -0.91 -41.14
N GLU A 534 -41.64 0.19 -40.45
CA GLU A 534 -40.44 0.37 -39.66
C GLU A 534 -40.75 0.16 -38.19
N THR A 535 -39.86 -0.56 -37.53
CA THR A 535 -39.77 -0.65 -36.08
C THR A 535 -38.39 -0.18 -35.67
N GLY A 536 -38.32 0.69 -34.69
CA GLY A 536 -37.03 1.21 -34.26
C GLY A 536 -36.97 1.46 -32.76
N ARG A 537 -35.76 1.75 -32.30
CA ARG A 537 -35.48 2.17 -30.93
C ARG A 537 -34.50 3.34 -30.98
N ASP A 538 -34.71 4.28 -30.08
CA ASP A 538 -33.77 5.36 -29.85
C ASP A 538 -32.42 4.82 -29.37
N MET A 539 -31.31 5.22 -30.00
CA MET A 539 -29.97 4.78 -29.61
C MET A 539 -29.55 5.30 -28.23
N SER A 540 -30.22 6.33 -27.69
CA SER A 540 -30.03 6.77 -26.31
C SER A 540 -30.23 5.62 -25.31
N VAL A 541 -31.14 4.67 -25.59
CA VAL A 541 -31.33 3.47 -24.77
C VAL A 541 -30.06 2.61 -24.72
N LEU A 542 -29.46 2.38 -25.89
CA LEU A 542 -28.21 1.61 -26.02
C LEU A 542 -27.07 2.33 -25.31
N TYR A 543 -26.92 3.64 -25.51
CA TYR A 543 -25.89 4.45 -24.87
C TYR A 543 -26.03 4.51 -23.35
N GLN A 544 -27.26 4.66 -22.83
CA GLN A 544 -27.52 4.65 -21.39
C GLN A 544 -27.27 3.29 -20.77
N ALA A 545 -27.70 2.20 -21.43
CA ALA A 545 -27.42 0.84 -20.98
C ALA A 545 -25.90 0.60 -20.93
N ASN A 546 -25.17 0.99 -21.97
CA ASN A 546 -23.72 0.95 -22.02
C ASN A 546 -23.08 1.77 -20.88
N HIS A 547 -23.58 2.98 -20.62
CA HIS A 547 -23.08 3.81 -19.53
C HIS A 547 -23.30 3.15 -18.15
N LYS A 548 -24.49 2.60 -17.89
CA LYS A 548 -24.81 1.85 -16.66
C LYS A 548 -23.92 0.61 -16.50
N ILE A 549 -23.65 -0.10 -17.60
CA ILE A 549 -22.71 -1.23 -17.61
C ILE A 549 -21.31 -0.75 -17.27
N TYR A 550 -20.84 0.33 -17.89
CA TYR A 550 -19.52 0.90 -17.63
C TYR A 550 -19.35 1.33 -16.16
N GLN A 551 -20.31 2.06 -15.60
CA GLN A 551 -20.32 2.42 -14.17
C GLN A 551 -20.31 1.18 -13.27
N SER A 552 -21.10 0.16 -13.61
CA SER A 552 -21.15 -1.10 -12.88
C SER A 552 -19.81 -1.84 -12.93
N ILE A 553 -19.14 -1.84 -14.08
CA ILE A 553 -17.81 -2.42 -14.22
C ILE A 553 -16.80 -1.66 -13.36
N LEU A 554 -16.77 -0.33 -13.42
CA LEU A 554 -15.89 0.49 -12.58
C LEU A 554 -16.11 0.23 -11.09
N LYS A 555 -17.36 0.20 -10.63
CA LYS A 555 -17.72 -0.12 -9.25
C LYS A 555 -17.21 -1.50 -8.85
N ASN A 556 -17.39 -2.51 -9.71
CA ASN A 556 -16.91 -3.87 -9.46
C ASN A 556 -15.37 -3.95 -9.43
N ILE A 557 -14.66 -3.22 -10.28
CA ILE A 557 -13.18 -3.13 -10.24
C ILE A 557 -12.72 -2.59 -8.88
N VAL A 558 -13.36 -1.53 -8.38
CA VAL A 558 -13.03 -0.96 -7.06
C VAL A 558 -13.28 -1.96 -5.93
N ILE A 559 -14.42 -2.66 -5.96
CA ILE A 559 -14.76 -3.68 -4.95
C ILE A 559 -13.74 -4.84 -5.00
N ILE A 560 -13.48 -5.41 -6.17
CA ILE A 560 -12.55 -6.55 -6.32
C ILE A 560 -11.14 -6.14 -5.92
N THR A 561 -10.66 -4.97 -6.36
CA THR A 561 -9.34 -4.45 -5.99
C THR A 561 -9.22 -4.25 -4.48
N SER A 562 -10.28 -3.75 -3.82
CA SER A 562 -10.32 -3.57 -2.37
C SER A 562 -10.28 -4.91 -1.62
N VAL A 563 -11.04 -5.91 -2.07
CA VAL A 563 -11.04 -7.26 -1.50
C VAL A 563 -9.66 -7.91 -1.66
N ILE A 564 -9.07 -7.86 -2.85
CA ILE A 564 -7.72 -8.38 -3.10
C ILE A 564 -6.71 -7.69 -2.18
N LEU A 565 -6.78 -6.36 -2.04
CA LEU A 565 -5.89 -5.61 -1.16
C LEU A 565 -6.04 -6.04 0.31
N ILE A 566 -7.28 -6.23 0.80
CA ILE A 566 -7.56 -6.70 2.16
C ILE A 566 -7.00 -8.11 2.37
N VAL A 567 -7.22 -9.03 1.42
CA VAL A 567 -6.71 -10.41 1.47
C VAL A 567 -5.18 -10.42 1.50
N ILE A 568 -4.53 -9.63 0.64
CA ILE A 568 -3.06 -9.53 0.63
C ILE A 568 -2.55 -8.91 1.93
N LEU A 569 -3.18 -7.85 2.44
CA LEU A 569 -2.80 -7.23 3.71
C LEU A 569 -2.97 -8.18 4.90
N ALA A 570 -4.07 -8.93 4.96
CA ALA A 570 -4.32 -9.93 5.99
C ALA A 570 -3.30 -11.08 5.93
N GLY A 571 -3.06 -11.63 4.74
CA GLY A 571 -2.02 -12.65 4.52
C GLY A 571 -0.63 -12.14 4.91
N THR A 572 -0.31 -10.89 4.57
CA THR A 572 0.96 -10.25 4.94
C THR A 572 1.08 -10.04 6.44
N PHE A 573 0.00 -9.64 7.11
CA PHE A 573 0.00 -9.47 8.56
C PHE A 573 0.28 -10.79 9.29
N LEU A 574 -0.36 -11.88 8.84
CA LEU A 574 -0.14 -13.23 9.34
C LEU A 574 1.31 -13.68 9.11
N MET A 575 1.84 -13.52 7.89
CA MET A 575 3.24 -13.85 7.54
C MET A 575 4.26 -13.04 8.36
N LEU A 576 4.04 -11.73 8.54
CA LEU A 576 4.93 -10.89 9.35
C LEU A 576 4.87 -11.23 10.84
N SER A 577 3.82 -11.90 11.32
CA SER A 577 3.69 -12.26 12.73
C SER A 577 4.72 -13.32 13.14
N THR A 578 4.97 -14.32 12.29
CA THR A 578 5.93 -15.40 12.56
C THR A 578 7.36 -14.88 12.53
N VAL A 579 7.69 -14.04 11.54
CA VAL A 579 8.99 -13.37 11.44
C VAL A 579 9.25 -12.45 12.65
N ARG A 580 8.22 -11.73 13.12
CA ARG A 580 8.33 -10.88 14.32
C ARG A 580 8.61 -11.69 15.58
N LYS A 581 8.02 -12.89 15.73
CA LYS A 581 8.32 -13.79 16.85
C LYS A 581 9.78 -14.25 16.81
N LEU A 582 10.26 -14.74 15.66
CA LEU A 582 11.65 -15.13 15.48
C LEU A 582 12.61 -13.97 15.80
N ARG A 583 12.35 -12.78 15.27
CA ARG A 583 13.17 -11.58 15.55
C ARG A 583 13.27 -11.27 17.04
N ARG A 584 12.16 -11.35 17.79
CA ARG A 584 12.18 -11.07 19.24
C ARG A 584 13.09 -12.05 19.97
N SER A 585 12.95 -13.34 19.70
CA SER A 585 13.78 -14.37 20.32
C SER A 585 15.27 -14.24 19.99
N VAL A 586 15.61 -13.82 18.77
CA VAL A 586 17.00 -13.53 18.39
C VAL A 586 17.57 -12.37 19.23
N ILE A 587 16.78 -11.33 19.47
CA ILE A 587 17.20 -10.19 20.30
C ILE A 587 17.37 -10.62 21.76
N GLU A 588 16.43 -11.37 22.32
CA GLU A 588 16.53 -11.87 23.70
C GLU A 588 17.77 -12.74 23.92
N MET A 589 18.15 -13.56 22.93
CA MET A 589 19.39 -14.34 22.98
C MET A 589 20.64 -13.45 22.89
N ALA A 590 20.62 -12.41 22.04
CA ALA A 590 21.73 -11.46 21.94
C ALA A 590 21.93 -10.67 23.25
N ASP A 591 20.86 -10.43 24.01
CA ASP A 591 20.88 -9.78 25.32
C ASP A 591 21.33 -10.74 26.47
N GLY A 592 21.70 -11.98 26.14
CA GLY A 592 22.28 -12.94 27.08
C GLY A 592 21.31 -13.98 27.65
N ASN A 593 20.05 -14.02 27.18
CA ASN A 593 19.12 -15.08 27.56
C ASN A 593 19.29 -16.31 26.64
N TRP A 594 20.15 -17.25 27.05
CA TRP A 594 20.45 -18.46 26.27
C TRP A 594 19.38 -19.56 26.37
N ASP A 595 18.30 -19.32 27.13
CA ASP A 595 17.18 -20.26 27.33
C ASP A 595 16.02 -20.06 26.36
N VAL A 596 16.10 -19.05 25.48
CA VAL A 596 15.04 -18.71 24.56
C VAL A 596 14.85 -19.80 23.49
N GLU A 597 13.62 -20.32 23.40
CA GLU A 597 13.18 -21.21 22.32
C GLU A 597 12.24 -20.49 21.36
N VAL A 598 12.54 -20.56 20.06
CA VAL A 598 11.66 -20.08 19.01
C VAL A 598 10.65 -21.16 18.65
N ARG A 599 9.36 -20.90 18.92
CA ARG A 599 8.25 -21.77 18.49
C ARG A 599 7.50 -21.11 17.34
N VAL A 600 7.90 -21.44 16.11
CA VAL A 600 7.22 -21.01 14.88
C VAL A 600 6.45 -22.20 14.33
N ASN A 601 5.12 -22.13 14.38
CA ASN A 601 4.22 -23.12 13.79
C ASN A 601 4.01 -22.79 12.30
N SER A 602 5.07 -22.84 11.51
CA SER A 602 5.00 -22.71 10.04
C SER A 602 5.72 -23.87 9.38
N ARG A 603 5.26 -24.27 8.20
CA ARG A 603 5.86 -25.32 7.36
C ARG A 603 6.64 -24.72 6.18
N ASP A 604 7.10 -23.49 6.36
CA ASP A 604 7.86 -22.71 5.38
C ASP A 604 9.30 -22.48 5.85
N GLU A 605 10.05 -21.67 5.11
CA GLU A 605 11.43 -21.31 5.39
C GLU A 605 11.59 -20.59 6.75
N VAL A 606 10.53 -19.93 7.25
CA VAL A 606 10.54 -19.27 8.58
C VAL A 606 10.48 -20.33 9.68
N GLY A 607 9.71 -21.39 9.48
CA GLY A 607 9.69 -22.57 10.35
C GLY A 607 11.06 -23.23 10.42
N ASP A 608 11.69 -23.48 9.26
CA ASP A 608 13.04 -24.06 9.18
C ASP A 608 14.08 -23.19 9.87
N LEU A 609 14.05 -21.87 9.65
CA LEU A 609 14.96 -20.94 10.30
C LEU A 609 14.78 -20.93 11.83
N GLY A 610 13.54 -21.04 12.31
CA GLY A 610 13.25 -21.21 13.74
C GLY A 610 13.88 -22.49 14.32
N GLN A 611 13.82 -23.60 13.60
CA GLN A 611 14.46 -24.86 14.02
C GLN A 611 15.98 -24.76 14.03
N GLN A 612 16.58 -24.17 12.99
CA GLN A 612 18.03 -23.97 12.92
C GLN A 612 18.52 -23.04 14.03
N PHE A 613 17.77 -21.98 14.34
CA PHE A 613 18.06 -21.10 15.46
C PHE A 613 18.05 -21.86 16.80
N ASN A 614 17.03 -22.69 17.06
CA ASN A 614 16.98 -23.51 18.28
C ASN A 614 18.14 -24.52 18.36
N ARG A 615 18.61 -25.05 17.22
CA ARG A 615 19.78 -25.92 17.17
C ARG A 615 21.05 -25.15 17.56
N MET A 616 21.24 -23.95 17.01
CA MET A 616 22.35 -23.07 17.35
C MET A 616 22.32 -22.68 18.83
N ALA A 617 21.16 -22.30 19.38
CA ALA A 617 21.01 -21.94 20.79
C ALA A 617 21.41 -23.09 21.73
N ARG A 618 21.02 -24.33 21.42
CA ARG A 618 21.47 -25.52 22.17
C ARG A 618 22.97 -25.73 22.10
N TYR A 619 23.58 -25.58 20.92
CA TYR A 619 25.03 -25.74 20.79
C TYR A 619 25.81 -24.68 21.58
N ILE A 620 25.39 -23.41 21.52
CA ILE A 620 26.03 -22.33 22.28
C ILE A 620 25.93 -22.61 23.78
N ARG A 621 24.76 -23.03 24.28
CA ARG A 621 24.57 -23.40 25.68
C ARG A 621 25.50 -24.54 26.10
N GLN A 622 25.56 -25.61 25.29
CA GLN A 622 26.46 -26.73 25.56
C GLN A 622 27.92 -26.28 25.57
N TYR A 623 28.33 -25.45 24.61
CA TYR A 623 29.69 -24.94 24.52
C TYR A 623 30.09 -24.08 25.73
N ILE A 624 29.18 -23.24 26.23
CA ILE A 624 29.40 -22.47 27.47
C ILE A 624 29.55 -23.42 28.67
N ALA A 625 28.72 -24.46 28.77
CA ALA A 625 28.83 -25.45 29.84
C ALA A 625 30.15 -26.22 29.79
N ASP A 626 30.54 -26.67 28.59
CA ASP A 626 31.80 -27.40 28.35
C ASP A 626 33.02 -26.54 28.69
N ILE A 627 33.05 -25.26 28.28
CA ILE A 627 34.12 -24.32 28.62
C ILE A 627 34.19 -24.09 30.14
N THR A 628 33.04 -23.93 30.79
CA THR A 628 32.99 -23.70 32.24
C THR A 628 33.57 -24.90 32.99
N GLN A 629 33.14 -26.11 32.61
CA GLN A 629 33.66 -27.35 33.18
C GLN A 629 35.17 -27.53 32.91
N PHE A 630 35.63 -27.19 31.70
CA PHE A 630 37.05 -27.22 31.36
C PHE A 630 37.88 -26.22 32.17
N SER A 631 37.35 -25.01 32.38
CA SER A 631 37.98 -23.98 33.20
C SER A 631 38.11 -24.43 34.66
N GLU A 632 37.04 -24.97 35.24
CA GLU A 632 37.07 -25.53 36.61
C GLU A 632 38.06 -26.69 36.75
N ALA A 633 38.13 -27.58 35.75
CA ALA A 633 39.09 -28.68 35.74
C ALA A 633 40.53 -28.15 35.68
N SER A 634 40.78 -27.13 34.87
CA SER A 634 42.11 -26.52 34.70
C SER A 634 42.63 -25.86 36.00
N TYR A 635 41.77 -25.25 36.81
CA TYR A 635 42.15 -24.70 38.11
C TYR A 635 42.63 -25.74 39.14
N ARG A 636 42.30 -27.03 38.95
CA ARG A 636 42.82 -28.11 39.83
C ARG A 636 44.29 -28.41 39.57
N PHE A 637 44.82 -28.02 38.41
CA PHE A 637 46.21 -28.28 38.01
C PHE A 637 47.13 -27.07 38.20
N VAL A 638 46.59 -25.84 38.23
CA VAL A 638 47.37 -24.63 38.50
C VAL A 638 46.70 -23.75 39.56
N PRO A 639 47.29 -23.58 40.76
CA PRO A 639 46.67 -22.83 41.85
C PRO A 639 46.47 -21.35 41.50
N GLN A 640 45.25 -20.82 41.64
CA GLN A 640 44.98 -19.39 41.40
C GLN A 640 45.80 -18.45 42.30
N GLN A 641 46.14 -18.90 43.51
CA GLN A 641 46.99 -18.16 44.44
C GLN A 641 48.40 -17.90 43.88
N PHE A 642 48.92 -18.78 43.02
CA PHE A 642 50.19 -18.56 42.32
C PHE A 642 50.09 -17.33 41.40
N PHE A 643 49.01 -17.22 40.62
CA PHE A 643 48.78 -16.08 39.73
C PHE A 643 48.56 -14.78 40.50
N LYS A 644 47.83 -14.85 41.61
CA LYS A 644 47.65 -13.69 42.51
C LYS A 644 48.99 -13.20 43.07
N SER A 645 49.88 -14.12 43.45
CA SER A 645 51.22 -13.79 43.95
C SER A 645 52.11 -13.15 42.87
N LEU A 646 51.92 -13.53 41.60
CA LEU A 646 52.52 -12.87 40.42
C LEU A 646 51.85 -11.54 40.03
N GLY A 647 50.78 -11.10 40.71
CA GLY A 647 50.03 -9.89 40.37
C GLY A 647 49.15 -10.01 39.12
N LYS A 648 48.77 -11.23 38.72
CA LYS A 648 47.96 -11.52 37.52
C LYS A 648 46.51 -11.85 37.88
N LYS A 649 45.57 -11.52 36.98
CA LYS A 649 44.12 -11.72 37.21
C LYS A 649 43.65 -13.16 37.01
N GLY A 650 44.40 -13.97 36.29
CA GLY A 650 44.06 -15.36 36.00
C GLY A 650 44.95 -15.95 34.92
N ILE A 651 44.68 -17.20 34.53
CA ILE A 651 45.55 -17.97 33.63
C ILE A 651 45.75 -17.33 32.23
N LEU A 652 44.76 -16.55 31.76
CA LEU A 652 44.81 -15.87 30.46
C LEU A 652 45.72 -14.63 30.42
N ASP A 653 46.12 -14.11 31.59
CA ASP A 653 46.92 -12.88 31.73
C ASP A 653 48.43 -13.17 31.88
N ILE A 654 48.80 -14.44 31.74
CA ILE A 654 50.14 -14.95 32.03
C ILE A 654 50.94 -15.07 30.75
N ARG A 655 52.21 -14.70 30.83
CA ARG A 655 53.19 -14.82 29.75
C ARG A 655 54.43 -15.55 30.24
N LEU A 656 55.10 -16.25 29.33
CA LEU A 656 56.40 -16.84 29.59
C LEU A 656 57.39 -15.74 30.04
N GLY A 657 58.12 -15.99 31.13
CA GLY A 657 59.04 -15.01 31.72
C GLY A 657 58.42 -14.04 32.71
N ASP A 658 57.10 -14.07 32.94
CA ASP A 658 56.49 -13.35 34.06
C ASP A 658 57.12 -13.84 35.38
N GLN A 659 57.70 -12.93 36.16
CA GLN A 659 58.38 -13.24 37.40
C GLN A 659 58.22 -12.13 38.44
N VAL A 660 58.29 -12.50 39.72
CA VAL A 660 58.26 -11.59 40.86
C VAL A 660 59.23 -12.08 41.93
N GLN A 661 60.03 -11.16 42.48
CA GLN A 661 60.84 -11.44 43.67
C GLN A 661 60.03 -11.10 44.91
N GLN A 662 59.92 -12.04 45.85
CA GLN A 662 59.19 -11.86 47.11
C GLN A 662 59.97 -12.49 48.25
N ASN A 663 59.90 -11.89 49.43
CA ASN A 663 60.45 -12.49 50.65
C ASN A 663 59.35 -13.33 51.31
N MET A 664 59.51 -14.65 51.35
CA MET A 664 58.48 -15.59 51.82
C MET A 664 59.05 -16.59 52.81
N SER A 665 58.18 -17.14 53.66
CA SER A 665 58.54 -18.35 54.42
C SER A 665 58.36 -19.57 53.52
N VAL A 666 59.43 -20.33 53.32
CA VAL A 666 59.43 -21.60 52.62
C VAL A 666 59.31 -22.70 53.67
N MET A 667 58.30 -23.55 53.53
CA MET A 667 58.12 -24.74 54.37
C MET A 667 58.28 -25.98 53.49
N ILE A 668 59.09 -26.94 53.93
CA ILE A 668 59.14 -28.28 53.35
C ILE A 668 58.74 -29.28 54.41
N ALA A 669 57.68 -30.03 54.13
CA ALA A 669 57.16 -31.09 54.98
C ALA A 669 57.26 -32.42 54.25
N ASN A 670 57.91 -33.42 54.84
CA ASN A 670 58.17 -34.70 54.19
C ASN A 670 58.01 -35.89 55.14
N LEU A 671 57.55 -37.02 54.62
CA LEU A 671 57.36 -38.24 55.40
C LEU A 671 58.69 -38.94 55.67
N ARG A 672 59.03 -39.10 56.94
CA ARG A 672 60.22 -39.84 57.37
C ARG A 672 60.08 -41.32 57.11
N GLY A 673 61.15 -41.95 56.63
CA GLY A 673 61.16 -43.39 56.33
C GLY A 673 60.21 -43.82 55.21
N PHE A 674 59.69 -42.89 54.39
CA PHE A 674 58.73 -43.20 53.33
C PHE A 674 59.22 -44.28 52.36
N ARG A 675 60.51 -44.30 52.01
CA ARG A 675 61.08 -45.34 51.14
C ARG A 675 60.79 -46.75 51.67
N LYS A 676 60.93 -46.96 52.98
CA LYS A 676 60.64 -48.25 53.62
C LYS A 676 59.15 -48.56 53.60
N LEU A 677 58.30 -47.56 53.90
CA LEU A 677 56.85 -47.70 53.81
C LEU A 677 56.41 -48.06 52.39
N SER A 678 56.90 -47.34 51.39
CA SER A 678 56.60 -47.54 49.97
C SER A 678 57.00 -48.94 49.46
N GLN A 679 58.02 -49.57 50.03
CA GLN A 679 58.42 -50.95 49.68
C GLN A 679 57.42 -52.00 50.19
N THR A 680 56.62 -51.67 51.20
CA THR A 680 55.58 -52.54 51.76
C THR A 680 54.20 -52.36 51.11
N LEU A 681 54.04 -51.37 50.23
CA LEU A 681 52.79 -51.02 49.59
C LEU A 681 52.85 -51.34 48.09
N THR A 682 51.74 -51.79 47.52
CA THR A 682 51.59 -51.84 46.06
C THR A 682 51.59 -50.42 45.48
N PRO A 683 51.91 -50.23 44.18
CA PRO A 683 51.85 -48.90 43.55
C PRO A 683 50.49 -48.19 43.74
N MET A 684 49.37 -48.93 43.64
CA MET A 684 48.03 -48.38 43.85
C MET A 684 47.81 -47.95 45.31
N GLU A 685 48.19 -48.78 46.28
CA GLU A 685 48.09 -48.44 47.71
C GLU A 685 48.97 -47.24 48.06
N ASN A 686 50.15 -47.13 47.43
CA ASN A 686 51.04 -46.00 47.61
C ASN A 686 50.43 -44.70 47.06
N PHE A 687 49.85 -44.72 45.86
CA PHE A 687 49.12 -43.57 45.30
C PHE A 687 47.91 -43.18 46.16
N ASN A 688 47.13 -44.16 46.64
CA ASN A 688 45.98 -43.92 47.51
C ASN A 688 46.42 -43.34 48.87
N PHE A 689 47.52 -43.83 49.42
CA PHE A 689 48.11 -43.31 50.64
C PHE A 689 48.54 -41.85 50.45
N MET A 690 49.28 -41.55 49.39
CA MET A 690 49.72 -40.18 49.07
C MET A 690 48.54 -39.22 48.89
N ASN A 691 47.51 -39.60 48.12
CA ASN A 691 46.32 -38.78 47.94
C ASN A 691 45.54 -38.57 49.25
N SER A 692 45.41 -39.62 50.07
CA SER A 692 44.77 -39.53 51.40
C SER A 692 45.56 -38.64 52.36
N PHE A 693 46.88 -38.76 52.35
CA PHE A 693 47.79 -37.92 53.12
C PHE A 693 47.66 -36.45 52.72
N LEU A 694 47.84 -36.13 51.43
CA LEU A 694 47.75 -34.75 50.93
C LEU A 694 46.36 -34.15 51.13
N ARG A 695 45.29 -34.95 51.02
CA ARG A 695 43.92 -34.53 51.33
C ARG A 695 43.75 -34.12 52.80
N ARG A 696 44.46 -34.77 53.72
CA ARG A 696 44.38 -34.49 55.16
C ARG A 696 45.21 -33.26 55.55
N PHE A 697 46.45 -33.18 55.07
CA PHE A 697 47.41 -32.15 55.52
C PHE A 697 47.43 -30.89 54.65
N GLY A 698 47.14 -31.00 53.34
CA GLY A 698 47.15 -29.85 52.43
C GLY A 698 46.19 -28.71 52.80
N PRO A 699 44.96 -28.96 53.32
CA PRO A 699 44.09 -27.89 53.82
C PRO A 699 44.67 -27.06 54.96
N LEU A 700 45.56 -27.62 55.79
CA LEU A 700 46.17 -26.91 56.92
C LEU A 700 47.12 -25.80 56.46
N VAL A 701 47.82 -26.02 55.34
CA VAL A 701 48.62 -25.00 54.68
C VAL A 701 47.75 -23.85 54.19
N ARG A 702 46.63 -24.16 53.51
CA ARG A 702 45.71 -23.16 52.96
C ARG A 702 44.96 -22.37 54.03
N LYS A 703 44.75 -22.96 55.21
CA LYS A 703 44.08 -22.30 56.34
C LYS A 703 44.89 -21.11 56.86
N GLU A 704 46.21 -21.19 56.77
CA GLU A 704 47.15 -20.13 57.13
C GLU A 704 47.65 -19.37 55.88
N ASP A 705 46.80 -19.25 54.84
CA ASP A 705 47.07 -18.54 53.58
C ASP A 705 48.33 -18.99 52.80
N GLY A 706 48.83 -20.19 53.10
CA GLY A 706 49.93 -20.82 52.39
C GLY A 706 49.53 -21.43 51.04
N LEU A 707 50.47 -21.39 50.10
CA LEU A 707 50.37 -22.02 48.78
C LEU A 707 51.27 -23.26 48.71
N ILE A 708 50.70 -24.44 48.43
CA ILE A 708 51.50 -25.60 48.05
C ILE A 708 52.04 -25.38 46.63
N SER A 709 53.34 -25.11 46.51
CA SER A 709 54.01 -24.85 45.24
C SER A 709 54.24 -26.13 44.45
N LYS A 710 54.73 -27.19 45.11
CA LYS A 710 54.98 -28.49 44.48
C LYS A 710 54.92 -29.63 45.49
N TYR A 711 54.51 -30.80 45.01
CA TYR A 711 54.63 -32.05 45.76
C TYR A 711 56.05 -32.60 45.59
N LEU A 712 56.68 -33.01 46.70
CA LEU A 712 58.06 -33.48 46.75
C LEU A 712 58.07 -34.92 47.24
N GLY A 713 57.99 -35.90 46.34
CA GLY A 713 57.95 -37.32 46.70
C GLY A 713 56.81 -37.61 47.68
N ALA A 714 57.15 -37.83 48.95
CA ALA A 714 56.23 -38.15 50.05
C ALA A 714 55.83 -36.93 50.91
N GLY A 715 56.01 -35.74 50.36
CA GLY A 715 55.84 -34.47 51.05
C GLY A 715 55.42 -33.36 50.11
N PHE A 716 55.52 -32.13 50.59
CA PHE A 716 55.21 -30.94 49.81
C PHE A 716 56.05 -29.74 50.24
N MET A 717 56.27 -28.84 49.29
CA MET A 717 56.79 -27.50 49.53
C MET A 717 55.62 -26.52 49.54
N ALA A 718 55.54 -25.72 50.60
CA ALA A 718 54.59 -24.64 50.74
C ALA A 718 55.31 -23.29 50.87
N LEU A 719 54.69 -22.25 50.33
CA LEU A 719 55.17 -20.87 50.35
C LEU A 719 54.15 -20.00 51.07
N PHE A 720 54.62 -19.17 51.99
CA PHE A 720 53.79 -18.26 52.76
C PHE A 720 54.24 -16.82 52.50
N PRO A 721 53.42 -16.03 51.78
CA PRO A 721 53.78 -14.65 51.43
C PRO A 721 53.63 -13.67 52.60
N GLY A 722 52.84 -14.01 53.63
CA GLY A 722 52.60 -13.15 54.78
C GLY A 722 53.68 -13.28 55.84
N TYR A 723 53.27 -13.38 57.11
CA TYR A 723 54.18 -13.36 58.26
C TYR A 723 54.81 -14.74 58.56
N ALA A 724 55.92 -14.76 59.31
CA ALA A 724 56.63 -16.01 59.65
C ALA A 724 55.76 -16.99 60.46
N GLU A 725 54.85 -16.47 61.27
CA GLU A 725 53.90 -17.21 62.10
C GLU A 725 52.95 -18.08 61.28
N GLU A 726 52.57 -17.67 60.07
CA GLU A 726 51.63 -18.44 59.22
C GLU A 726 52.22 -19.81 58.88
N ALA A 727 53.49 -19.83 58.46
CA ALA A 727 54.22 -21.07 58.17
C ALA A 727 54.41 -21.92 59.43
N LEU A 728 54.74 -21.28 60.57
CA LEU A 728 54.95 -21.99 61.83
C LEU A 728 53.65 -22.58 62.39
N ASN A 729 52.54 -21.84 62.34
CA ASN A 729 51.21 -22.29 62.75
C ASN A 729 50.74 -23.45 61.86
N ALA A 730 50.97 -23.38 60.55
CA ALA A 730 50.68 -24.47 59.63
C ALA A 730 51.49 -25.73 59.98
N ALA A 731 52.79 -25.58 60.26
CA ALA A 731 53.64 -26.69 60.68
C ALA A 731 53.18 -27.33 62.00
N ILE A 732 52.86 -26.51 63.00
CA ILE A 732 52.32 -26.99 64.29
C ILE A 732 51.00 -27.72 64.09
N ALA A 733 50.08 -27.17 63.29
CA ALA A 733 48.82 -27.80 62.96
C ALA A 733 49.02 -29.15 62.25
N ILE A 734 49.97 -29.23 61.31
CA ILE A 734 50.34 -30.50 60.65
C ILE A 734 50.83 -31.54 61.66
N ARG A 735 51.67 -31.14 62.61
CA ARG A 735 52.20 -32.04 63.66
C ARG A 735 51.12 -32.51 64.64
N GLN A 736 50.20 -31.63 65.02
CA GLN A 736 49.05 -31.97 65.85
C GLN A 736 48.10 -32.93 65.11
N GLU A 737 47.75 -32.60 63.86
CA GLU A 737 46.91 -33.44 63.00
C GLU A 737 47.54 -34.82 62.74
N LEU A 738 48.87 -34.89 62.63
CA LEU A 738 49.59 -36.15 62.47
C LEU A 738 49.36 -37.10 63.66
N THR A 739 49.21 -36.56 64.88
CA THR A 739 48.93 -37.36 66.07
C THR A 739 47.55 -38.04 65.95
N GLU A 740 46.54 -37.29 65.51
CA GLU A 740 45.19 -37.82 65.27
C GLU A 740 45.15 -38.78 64.07
N TYR A 741 45.81 -38.41 62.98
CA TYR A 741 45.93 -39.25 61.78
C TYR A 741 46.55 -40.61 62.13
N ASN A 742 47.61 -40.63 62.93
CA ASN A 742 48.24 -41.86 63.39
C ASN A 742 47.35 -42.67 64.36
N ALA A 743 46.53 -42.02 65.18
CA ALA A 743 45.54 -42.72 66.00
C ALA A 743 44.48 -43.42 65.12
N GLY A 744 44.04 -42.77 64.04
CA GLY A 744 43.20 -43.37 63.00
C GLY A 744 43.88 -44.55 62.30
N ARG A 745 45.14 -44.38 61.86
CA ARG A 745 45.92 -45.44 61.21
C ARG A 745 46.07 -46.67 62.10
N ARG A 746 46.39 -46.48 63.38
CA ARG A 746 46.48 -47.57 64.36
C ARG A 746 45.15 -48.34 64.51
N ARG A 747 44.02 -47.62 64.61
CA ARG A 747 42.69 -48.25 64.68
C ARG A 747 42.37 -49.07 63.42
N ALA A 748 42.87 -48.65 62.27
CA ALA A 748 42.71 -49.34 61.00
C ALA A 748 43.80 -50.41 60.72
N GLY A 749 44.69 -50.70 61.67
CA GLY A 749 45.76 -51.71 61.53
C GLY A 749 46.97 -51.26 60.70
N TYR A 750 47.06 -49.98 60.32
CA TYR A 750 48.19 -49.44 59.56
C TYR A 750 49.31 -48.93 60.48
N VAL A 751 50.55 -49.04 59.99
CA VAL A 751 51.74 -48.50 60.66
C VAL A 751 51.65 -46.97 60.72
N PRO A 752 51.89 -46.34 61.88
CA PRO A 752 51.95 -44.89 62.02
C PRO A 752 53.14 -44.31 61.23
N VAL A 753 52.99 -43.07 60.80
CA VAL A 753 53.99 -42.34 60.00
C VAL A 753 54.49 -41.10 60.74
N ASP A 754 55.66 -40.60 60.38
CA ASP A 754 56.21 -39.36 60.96
C ASP A 754 56.52 -38.34 59.86
N ILE A 755 56.39 -37.04 60.16
CA ILE A 755 56.64 -35.94 59.21
C ILE A 755 57.75 -35.04 59.75
N GLY A 756 58.84 -34.88 59.00
CA GLY A 756 59.82 -33.81 59.24
C GLY A 756 59.36 -32.53 58.57
N ILE A 757 59.46 -31.40 59.27
CA ILE A 757 59.13 -30.08 58.72
C ILE A 757 60.33 -29.16 58.93
N ALA A 758 60.77 -28.50 57.87
CA ALA A 758 61.72 -27.40 57.96
C ALA A 758 61.13 -26.11 57.41
N ILE A 759 61.44 -24.99 58.05
CA ILE A 759 60.99 -23.67 57.65
C ILE A 759 62.15 -22.68 57.68
N HIS A 760 62.30 -21.93 56.59
CA HIS A 760 63.21 -20.81 56.50
C HIS A 760 62.53 -19.66 55.75
N ARG A 761 62.95 -18.42 56.02
CA ARG A 761 62.35 -17.23 55.43
C ARG A 761 63.43 -16.40 54.76
N GLY A 762 63.27 -16.20 53.46
CA GLY A 762 64.25 -15.51 52.64
C GLY A 762 63.71 -15.11 51.26
N PRO A 763 64.51 -14.36 50.49
CA PRO A 763 64.14 -13.86 49.17
C PRO A 763 64.04 -14.99 48.15
N LEU A 764 62.90 -15.08 47.45
CA LEU A 764 62.70 -16.02 46.36
C LEU A 764 62.18 -15.36 45.10
N MET A 765 62.52 -15.93 43.94
CA MET A 765 61.97 -15.53 42.65
C MET A 765 60.93 -16.56 42.20
N MET A 766 59.67 -16.14 42.14
CA MET A 766 58.56 -16.93 41.61
C MET A 766 58.30 -16.50 40.17
N GLY A 767 58.12 -17.44 39.25
CA GLY A 767 57.86 -17.10 37.86
C GLY A 767 57.37 -18.25 37.00
N ILE A 768 57.05 -17.93 35.75
CA ILE A 768 56.61 -18.88 34.73
C ILE A 768 57.80 -19.23 33.85
N ILE A 769 58.20 -20.49 33.89
CA ILE A 769 59.36 -21.04 33.17
C ILE A 769 58.87 -22.15 32.24
N GLY A 770 59.52 -22.31 31.09
CA GLY A 770 59.20 -23.36 30.14
C GLY A 770 59.48 -22.97 28.70
N GLU A 771 58.73 -23.58 27.78
CA GLU A 771 58.77 -23.33 26.35
C GLU A 771 57.37 -23.09 25.79
N GLU A 772 57.22 -22.80 24.50
CA GLU A 772 55.96 -22.39 23.87
C GLU A 772 54.75 -23.31 24.15
N ARG A 773 54.97 -24.60 24.37
CA ARG A 773 53.91 -25.61 24.57
C ARG A 773 53.79 -26.12 26.00
N ARG A 774 54.72 -25.80 26.88
CA ARG A 774 54.71 -26.26 28.28
C ARG A 774 55.24 -25.17 29.21
N TRP A 775 54.35 -24.63 30.03
CA TRP A 775 54.66 -23.67 31.08
C TRP A 775 54.51 -24.31 32.46
N GLU A 776 55.41 -23.95 33.37
CA GLU A 776 55.39 -24.39 34.75
C GLU A 776 55.64 -23.19 35.66
N GLY A 777 54.75 -23.01 36.65
CA GLY A 777 54.98 -22.07 37.72
C GLY A 777 56.05 -22.63 38.66
N ASN A 778 57.18 -21.95 38.77
CA ASN A 778 58.32 -22.44 39.53
C ASN A 778 58.87 -21.34 40.45
N VAL A 779 59.68 -21.77 41.41
CA VAL A 779 60.40 -20.91 42.34
C VAL A 779 61.89 -21.24 42.28
N ILE A 780 62.70 -20.21 42.08
CA ILE A 780 64.16 -20.27 42.05
C ILE A 780 64.68 -19.43 43.21
N SER A 781 65.44 -20.05 44.12
CA SER A 781 66.03 -19.40 45.29
C SER A 781 67.00 -20.35 46.00
N ASP A 782 68.10 -19.80 46.51
CA ASP A 782 69.02 -20.53 47.39
C ASP A 782 68.36 -20.84 48.75
N ASP A 783 67.46 -19.98 49.24
CA ASP A 783 66.68 -20.19 50.48
C ASP A 783 65.76 -21.42 50.38
N VAL A 784 65.26 -21.73 49.18
CA VAL A 784 64.49 -22.94 48.91
C VAL A 784 65.38 -24.18 48.98
N HIS A 785 66.59 -24.11 48.44
CA HIS A 785 67.57 -25.19 48.54
C HIS A 785 68.00 -25.41 49.99
N LEU A 786 68.28 -24.34 50.72
CA LEU A 786 68.59 -24.37 52.15
C LEU A 786 67.47 -25.05 52.94
N THR A 787 66.21 -24.65 52.72
CA THR A 787 65.06 -25.30 53.40
C THR A 787 65.01 -26.80 53.13
N ALA A 788 65.35 -27.24 51.91
CA ALA A 788 65.35 -28.66 51.56
C ALA A 788 66.48 -29.43 52.27
N THR A 789 67.64 -28.80 52.44
CA THR A 789 68.74 -29.35 53.24
C THR A 789 68.35 -29.41 54.72
N LEU A 790 67.71 -28.37 55.24
CA LEU A 790 67.20 -28.34 56.62
C LEU A 790 66.16 -29.42 56.89
N GLU A 791 65.27 -29.72 55.94
CA GLU A 791 64.28 -30.79 56.10
C GLU A 791 64.95 -32.15 56.33
N LYS A 792 65.95 -32.49 55.52
CA LYS A 792 66.74 -33.72 55.69
C LYS A 792 67.46 -33.74 57.05
N LEU A 793 68.11 -32.62 57.39
CA LEU A 793 68.81 -32.45 58.66
C LEU A 793 67.86 -32.59 59.87
N SER A 794 66.58 -32.24 59.71
CA SER A 794 65.57 -32.43 60.76
C SER A 794 65.44 -33.89 61.21
N GLU A 795 65.62 -34.87 60.30
CA GLU A 795 65.52 -36.30 60.61
C GLU A 795 66.67 -36.76 61.51
N GLU A 796 67.88 -36.28 61.22
CA GLU A 796 69.11 -36.58 61.95
C GLU A 796 69.09 -35.96 63.35
N LEU A 797 68.66 -34.70 63.44
CA LEU A 797 68.46 -33.99 64.70
C LEU A 797 67.22 -34.49 65.46
N GLY A 798 66.31 -35.21 64.80
CA GLY A 798 65.01 -35.61 65.37
C GLY A 798 64.12 -34.42 65.74
N ALA A 799 64.36 -33.26 65.12
CA ALA A 799 63.57 -32.05 65.30
C ALA A 799 62.27 -32.17 64.49
N SER A 800 61.13 -31.89 65.10
CA SER A 800 59.84 -32.12 64.44
C SER A 800 59.40 -30.96 63.58
N VAL A 801 59.72 -29.74 64.02
CA VAL A 801 59.72 -28.53 63.19
C VAL A 801 61.06 -27.85 63.39
N LEU A 802 61.89 -27.84 62.35
CA LEU A 802 63.20 -27.21 62.35
C LEU A 802 63.09 -25.84 61.70
N VAL A 803 63.49 -24.79 62.40
CA VAL A 803 63.50 -23.43 61.87
C VAL A 803 64.86 -22.77 62.02
N THR A 804 65.20 -21.87 61.11
CA THR A 804 66.38 -21.00 61.28
C THR A 804 66.12 -19.92 62.33
N ARG A 805 67.16 -19.52 63.08
CA ARG A 805 67.09 -18.39 64.02
C ARG A 805 66.51 -17.13 63.39
N ASP A 806 66.94 -16.80 62.18
CA ASP A 806 66.47 -15.63 61.43
C ASP A 806 64.95 -15.61 61.20
N LEU A 807 64.33 -16.78 61.00
CA LEU A 807 62.87 -16.89 60.89
C LEU A 807 62.21 -16.71 62.25
N PHE A 808 62.79 -17.31 63.29
CA PHE A 808 62.25 -17.29 64.64
C PHE A 808 62.28 -15.90 65.27
N GLU A 809 63.32 -15.10 64.98
CA GLU A 809 63.42 -13.70 65.40
C GLU A 809 62.43 -12.76 64.69
N GLN A 810 61.90 -13.18 63.53
CA GLN A 810 60.85 -12.46 62.82
C GLN A 810 59.43 -12.72 63.37
N LEU A 811 59.30 -13.64 64.34
CA LEU A 811 58.03 -13.89 65.04
C LEU A 811 57.73 -12.73 65.99
N ARG A 812 56.46 -12.30 66.05
CA ARG A 812 55.97 -11.25 66.96
C ARG A 812 55.95 -11.71 68.41
N GLU A 813 55.59 -12.97 68.64
CA GLU A 813 55.43 -13.57 69.97
C GLU A 813 56.14 -14.95 70.06
N PRO A 814 57.49 -14.98 69.98
CA PRO A 814 58.25 -16.25 69.95
C PRO A 814 58.06 -17.09 71.22
N GLU A 815 57.84 -16.46 72.37
CA GLU A 815 57.64 -17.12 73.68
C GLU A 815 56.38 -17.99 73.75
N ARG A 816 55.42 -17.79 72.83
CA ARG A 816 54.20 -18.60 72.75
C ARG A 816 54.48 -20.05 72.32
N TYR A 817 55.61 -20.29 71.65
CA TYR A 817 55.94 -21.58 71.08
C TYR A 817 57.00 -22.27 71.93
N ARG A 818 56.75 -23.50 72.40
CA ARG A 818 57.81 -24.29 73.05
C ARG A 818 58.90 -24.63 72.04
N HIS A 819 60.12 -24.25 72.36
CA HIS A 819 61.28 -24.36 71.47
C HIS A 819 62.57 -24.59 72.27
N ARG A 820 63.62 -25.05 71.59
CA ARG A 820 64.99 -25.15 72.13
C ARG A 820 66.02 -24.82 71.07
N SER A 821 67.15 -24.24 71.45
CA SER A 821 68.26 -24.03 70.51
C SER A 821 68.94 -25.35 70.15
N LEU A 822 69.20 -25.55 68.86
CA LEU A 822 70.06 -26.62 68.33
C LEU A 822 71.42 -26.08 67.89
N GLY A 823 71.73 -24.81 68.15
CA GLY A 823 73.05 -24.22 67.92
C GLY A 823 73.42 -23.98 66.47
N ARG A 824 74.69 -23.60 66.28
CA ARG A 824 75.25 -23.26 64.96
C ARG A 824 75.68 -24.53 64.25
N ILE A 825 75.05 -24.80 63.12
CA ILE A 825 75.32 -25.96 62.25
C ILE A 825 75.64 -25.42 60.85
N THR A 826 76.65 -25.95 60.19
CA THR A 826 76.90 -25.75 58.77
C THR A 826 76.31 -26.95 58.03
N PRO A 827 75.13 -26.80 57.40
CA PRO A 827 74.55 -27.88 56.61
C PRO A 827 75.42 -28.21 55.40
N GLU A 828 75.39 -29.46 54.96
CA GLU A 828 76.08 -29.90 53.74
C GLU A 828 75.77 -28.98 52.54
N GLY A 829 76.83 -28.47 51.90
CA GLY A 829 76.72 -27.58 50.73
C GLY A 829 76.55 -26.09 51.03
N GLN A 830 76.55 -25.67 52.30
CA GLN A 830 76.51 -24.26 52.71
C GLN A 830 77.90 -23.75 53.13
N GLU A 831 78.23 -22.51 52.79
CA GLU A 831 79.50 -21.87 53.18
C GLU A 831 79.46 -21.26 54.59
N SER A 832 78.27 -20.89 55.08
CA SER A 832 78.07 -20.22 56.37
C SER A 832 77.33 -21.06 57.40
N ALA A 833 77.74 -20.93 58.66
CA ALA A 833 77.06 -21.49 59.82
C ALA A 833 75.69 -20.85 60.04
N ILE A 834 74.65 -21.66 60.24
CA ILE A 834 73.28 -21.21 60.50
C ILE A 834 72.86 -21.70 61.88
N GLU A 835 72.22 -20.84 62.68
CA GLU A 835 71.67 -21.26 63.95
C GLU A 835 70.26 -21.84 63.78
N LEU A 836 70.04 -23.02 64.35
CA LEU A 836 68.81 -23.78 64.20
C LEU A 836 68.05 -23.91 65.51
N ILE A 837 66.72 -23.97 65.41
CA ILE A 837 65.79 -24.07 66.53
C ILE A 837 64.84 -25.24 66.27
N ASP A 838 64.68 -26.10 67.27
CA ASP A 838 63.64 -27.14 67.29
C ASP A 838 62.40 -26.54 67.95
N VAL A 839 61.36 -26.28 67.16
CA VAL A 839 60.05 -25.89 67.67
C VAL A 839 59.21 -27.15 67.85
N TYR A 840 58.94 -27.50 69.11
CA TYR A 840 58.29 -28.75 69.47
C TYR A 840 56.87 -28.56 70.02
N GLU A 841 56.27 -27.38 69.85
CA GLU A 841 54.89 -27.09 70.27
C GLU A 841 53.85 -28.06 69.66
N GLY A 842 54.09 -28.54 68.44
CA GLY A 842 53.23 -29.48 67.75
C GLY A 842 53.45 -30.96 68.11
N ASP A 843 54.44 -31.28 68.94
CA ASP A 843 54.74 -32.67 69.32
C ASP A 843 53.70 -33.26 70.28
N SER A 844 53.68 -34.60 70.39
CA SER A 844 52.84 -35.28 71.37
C SER A 844 53.16 -34.81 72.78
N GLU A 845 52.16 -34.82 73.66
CA GLU A 845 52.31 -34.34 75.03
C GLU A 845 53.51 -34.99 75.77
N GLN A 846 53.73 -36.28 75.54
CA GLN A 846 54.85 -37.03 76.10
C GLN A 846 56.21 -36.48 75.65
N LEU A 847 56.38 -36.18 74.35
CA LEU A 847 57.63 -35.64 73.81
C LEU A 847 57.85 -34.19 74.26
N ARG A 848 56.79 -33.37 74.30
CA ARG A 848 56.86 -31.98 74.79
C ARG A 848 57.36 -31.93 76.23
N GLN A 849 56.75 -32.70 77.12
CA GLN A 849 57.17 -32.75 78.53
C GLN A 849 58.60 -33.27 78.71
N ALA A 850 59.04 -34.25 77.90
CA ALA A 850 60.41 -34.76 77.95
C ALA A 850 61.44 -33.71 77.48
N LYS A 851 61.15 -32.98 76.41
CA LYS A 851 61.99 -31.87 75.91
C LYS A 851 62.01 -30.70 76.92
N ASP A 852 60.87 -30.33 77.50
CA ASP A 852 60.78 -29.26 78.51
C ASP A 852 61.67 -29.54 79.74
N ARG A 853 61.66 -30.78 80.25
CA ARG A 853 62.50 -31.18 81.40
C ARG A 853 64.00 -31.13 81.09
N THR A 854 64.37 -31.45 79.85
CA THR A 854 65.77 -31.58 79.44
C THR A 854 66.34 -30.35 78.74
N ARG A 855 65.51 -29.37 78.37
CA ARG A 855 65.88 -28.17 77.59
C ARG A 855 67.09 -27.44 78.17
N ALA A 856 67.05 -27.06 79.44
CA ALA A 856 68.12 -26.29 80.08
C ALA A 856 69.45 -27.07 80.11
N LEU A 857 69.40 -28.39 80.30
CA LEU A 857 70.59 -29.25 80.25
C LEU A 857 71.11 -29.38 78.80
N PHE A 858 70.21 -29.55 77.83
CA PHE A 858 70.57 -29.64 76.43
C PHE A 858 71.26 -28.37 75.92
N GLU A 859 70.68 -27.20 76.19
CA GLU A 859 71.24 -25.90 75.78
C GLU A 859 72.57 -25.59 76.50
N ARG A 860 72.73 -26.05 77.75
CA ARG A 860 74.02 -25.99 78.45
C ARG A 860 75.07 -26.89 77.80
N GLY A 861 74.71 -28.12 77.44
CA GLY A 861 75.61 -29.04 76.72
C GLY A 861 76.04 -28.48 75.37
N LEU A 862 75.13 -27.80 74.68
CA LEU A 862 75.40 -27.10 73.44
C LEU A 862 76.40 -25.95 73.63
N MET A 863 76.18 -25.09 74.63
CA MET A 863 77.10 -23.98 74.96
C MET A 863 78.51 -24.50 75.23
N LEU A 864 78.65 -25.55 76.04
CA LEU A 864 79.93 -26.19 76.34
C LEU A 864 80.58 -26.78 75.07
N CYS A 865 79.80 -27.37 74.18
CA CYS A 865 80.29 -27.88 72.89
C CYS A 865 80.84 -26.75 72.02
N GLN A 866 80.11 -25.63 71.93
CA GLN A 866 80.52 -24.47 71.14
C GLN A 866 81.78 -23.78 71.70
N GLU A 867 81.96 -23.80 73.02
CA GLU A 867 83.19 -23.34 73.69
C GLU A 867 84.39 -24.29 73.49
N GLY A 868 84.19 -25.45 72.86
CA GLY A 868 85.24 -26.47 72.66
C GLY A 868 85.47 -27.37 73.87
N ARG A 869 84.62 -27.29 74.90
CA ARG A 869 84.67 -28.15 76.10
C ARG A 869 83.96 -29.47 75.87
N PHE A 870 84.47 -30.25 74.91
CA PHE A 870 83.80 -31.46 74.40
C PHE A 870 83.54 -32.53 75.47
N TYR A 871 84.43 -32.71 76.44
CA TYR A 871 84.21 -33.67 77.53
C TYR A 871 83.02 -33.27 78.42
N ASP A 872 82.96 -32.01 78.85
CA ASP A 872 81.87 -31.51 79.70
C ASP A 872 80.53 -31.49 78.92
N ALA A 873 80.58 -31.15 77.63
CA ALA A 873 79.44 -31.21 76.74
C ALA A 873 78.90 -32.64 76.61
N ARG A 874 79.79 -33.62 76.34
CA ARG A 874 79.48 -35.05 76.26
C ARG A 874 78.79 -35.55 77.53
N GLU A 875 79.35 -35.28 78.71
CA GLU A 875 78.74 -35.69 79.99
C GLU A 875 77.36 -35.02 80.20
N THR A 876 77.23 -33.75 79.82
CA THR A 876 75.93 -33.05 79.88
C THR A 876 74.89 -33.68 78.95
N PHE A 877 75.27 -34.09 77.73
CA PHE A 877 74.37 -34.79 76.81
C PHE A 877 74.01 -36.20 77.30
N VAL A 878 74.90 -36.90 78.03
CA VAL A 878 74.56 -38.17 78.69
C VAL A 878 73.43 -37.96 79.71
N GLU A 879 73.46 -36.89 80.50
CA GLU A 879 72.38 -36.57 81.44
C GLU A 879 71.05 -36.27 80.73
N VAL A 880 71.10 -35.60 79.59
CA VAL A 880 69.91 -35.42 78.73
C VAL A 880 69.38 -36.77 78.25
N ILE A 881 70.25 -37.66 77.74
CA ILE A 881 69.87 -38.99 77.23
C ILE A 881 69.30 -39.89 78.34
N LYS A 882 69.80 -39.78 79.57
CA LYS A 882 69.25 -40.52 80.73
C LYS A 882 67.78 -40.16 80.98
N GLN A 883 67.43 -38.88 80.86
CA GLN A 883 66.07 -38.36 81.08
C GLN A 883 65.17 -38.49 79.84
N ASN A 884 65.74 -38.32 78.65
CA ASN A 884 65.07 -38.45 77.36
C ASN A 884 65.87 -39.37 76.43
N ARG A 885 65.67 -40.69 76.60
CA ARG A 885 66.37 -41.72 75.81
C ARG A 885 66.09 -41.66 74.31
N MET A 886 65.04 -40.96 73.89
CA MET A 886 64.62 -40.86 72.50
C MET A 886 65.12 -39.60 71.80
N ASP A 887 65.85 -38.73 72.50
CA ASP A 887 66.39 -37.49 71.94
C ASP A 887 67.52 -37.78 70.94
N LYS A 888 67.23 -37.64 69.64
CA LYS A 888 68.23 -37.87 68.59
C LYS A 888 69.31 -36.81 68.57
N ALA A 889 68.95 -35.53 68.72
CA ALA A 889 69.91 -34.44 68.80
C ALA A 889 70.90 -34.70 69.94
N ALA A 890 70.42 -35.03 71.14
CA ALA A 890 71.34 -35.24 72.27
C ALA A 890 72.31 -36.41 72.02
N LYS A 891 71.85 -37.47 71.37
CA LYS A 891 72.71 -38.59 70.95
C LYS A 891 73.74 -38.18 69.91
N LEU A 892 73.32 -37.44 68.88
CA LEU A 892 74.21 -36.95 67.84
C LEU A 892 75.30 -36.06 68.45
N TYR A 893 74.88 -35.09 69.26
CA TYR A 893 75.78 -34.21 69.99
C TYR A 893 76.72 -34.96 70.95
N PHE A 894 76.24 -35.99 71.64
CA PHE A 894 77.07 -36.87 72.46
C PHE A 894 78.16 -37.56 71.62
N TYR A 895 77.79 -38.17 70.48
CA TYR A 895 78.74 -38.86 69.61
C TYR A 895 79.76 -37.90 68.99
N LEU A 896 79.32 -36.73 68.52
CA LEU A 896 80.20 -35.71 67.95
C LEU A 896 81.17 -35.15 68.99
N CYS A 897 80.69 -34.85 70.20
CA CYS A 897 81.57 -34.39 71.29
C CYS A 897 82.56 -35.48 71.72
N ASP A 898 82.13 -36.75 71.78
CA ASP A 898 83.02 -37.88 72.08
C ASP A 898 84.09 -38.05 70.99
N GLU A 899 83.71 -37.93 69.73
CA GLU A 899 84.63 -38.00 68.59
C GLU A 899 85.62 -36.84 68.60
N TYR A 900 85.17 -35.59 68.77
CA TYR A 900 86.06 -34.42 68.84
C TYR A 900 86.97 -34.44 70.07
N TYR A 901 86.50 -34.98 71.19
CA TYR A 901 87.34 -35.20 72.37
C TYR A 901 88.45 -36.24 72.09
N GLN A 902 88.13 -37.33 71.38
CA GLN A 902 89.09 -38.41 71.11
C GLN A 902 90.05 -38.10 69.96
N LYS A 903 89.56 -37.52 68.86
CA LYS A 903 90.30 -37.31 67.61
C LYS A 903 90.83 -35.88 67.43
N GLY A 904 90.36 -34.94 68.24
CA GLY A 904 90.60 -33.50 68.06
C GLY A 904 89.76 -32.89 66.94
N THR A 905 89.67 -31.56 66.90
CA THR A 905 89.02 -30.83 65.80
C THR A 905 90.04 -30.51 64.70
N SER A 906 89.61 -30.44 63.44
CA SER A 906 90.43 -29.85 62.38
C SER A 906 90.71 -28.38 62.74
N THR A 907 91.95 -27.93 62.53
CA THR A 907 92.50 -26.66 63.05
C THR A 907 91.55 -25.46 62.90
N GLY A 908 91.12 -24.88 64.04
CA GLY A 908 90.32 -23.65 64.11
C GLY A 908 88.83 -23.83 64.45
N TRP A 909 88.50 -24.51 65.55
CA TRP A 909 87.11 -24.66 66.02
C TRP A 909 86.43 -23.29 66.18
N ASN A 910 85.34 -23.08 65.43
CA ASN A 910 84.61 -21.82 65.36
C ASN A 910 83.21 -21.89 66.01
N GLY A 911 82.98 -22.89 66.87
CA GLY A 911 81.70 -23.11 67.55
C GLY A 911 80.56 -23.61 66.66
N THR A 912 80.89 -24.15 65.47
CA THR A 912 79.91 -24.64 64.49
C THR A 912 80.10 -26.12 64.23
N LEU A 913 79.00 -26.85 64.17
CA LEU A 913 78.98 -28.26 63.79
C LEU A 913 78.83 -28.45 62.30
N ALA A 914 79.73 -29.21 61.69
CA ALA A 914 79.52 -29.76 60.36
C ALA A 914 78.71 -31.05 60.52
N VAL A 915 77.47 -31.04 60.02
CA VAL A 915 76.55 -32.21 60.04
C VAL A 915 76.18 -32.56 58.62
#